data_AF-A0A6I6LPL7-F1
#
_entry.id   AF-A0A6I6LPL7-F1
#
_cell.length_a   1.000
_cell.length_b   1.000
_cell.length_c   1.000
_cell.angle_alpha   90.00
_cell.angle_beta   90.00
_cell.angle_gamma   90.00
#
_symmetry.space_group_name_H-M   'P 1'
#
loop_
_entity.id
_entity.type
_entity.pdbx_description
1 polymer ?
#
loop_
_entity_poly.entity_id
_entity_poly.type
_entity_poly.pdbx_seq_one_letter_code
_entity_poly.pdbx_strand_id
1 'polypeptide(L)'
;MNRFVLRKSLFKFDPDTLGSVYRAKVADDYVTTWQALQNHFVKPHPGLPTHALEQLLAVTSGGPVKVELFPHRDGGISAILMLEPLPVAKINEVLQLWVLEALRSIGASTDDIEAKLEVVDLIELDAASLVVPNDISSLAYTVVPWLVGRAMCSAPLSLNSEIALRQTADGSLLTWDNPVLAQSGKRTYSALHTIDPQLVLLRDCPTPYIQLRARFAQSMHNWAAGKKKNAWVDTGHIILKAKLKTRFAEGTFETSFDFPTSRLLTFLGHPGLPDIVNGDVLIDSPVRPIYATPPSSPVIGTGVGPLFLDALGFHLMKTLPGTKPLTARKAVSILRTADQGAPSTDEALSIAVLAAHSALVLRLEKAINALQEGALVFKNAPVPAMDLTQLSVSDAADMLEGRRSSAEVIKWLGDEVVPAIKQTGASIVIVETSALAAEKSPDQDPKHLIRRYLAQHGLVTQFIMHVDQTAPTSKKNNRRKTEDDRDFKAMNTLIESVRLSGYLPNTFPKAKAVEPGTTVLSVYLDRLQQPGQAKYLPVVTRTVVGSQSAEVFWAAPEAPAGRWYPFTEGVAAIHATTALHGPDGVKQLISQALLSPTTTADSPLIVCLDSNLRTFYGALKDSPGQGLPPAPEGAAIVRIRADEHVAQITGDHTKDPDAPKFIGTRLGVYQSLESASVYYFVSSSNQYLKLRSHRHNTRYDVNTRGLRDFWQQLGVTEITIIEPGELANPTTLAEQIALLCRNAPLWEGQLRLPSPMHLGAQIASDHPSVEMKRKADANRAA
;
A
#
# COMPACT_ATOMS: atom_id res chain seq x y z
N MET A 1 28.18 27.15 5.46
CA MET A 1 27.11 26.38 6.14
C MET A 1 27.19 24.94 5.67
N ASN A 2 27.61 24.00 6.53
CA ASN A 2 27.58 22.57 6.19
C ASN A 2 26.14 22.18 5.88
N ARG A 3 25.87 21.85 4.62
CA ARG A 3 24.53 21.49 4.14
C ARG A 3 24.18 20.15 4.75
N PHE A 4 23.15 20.14 5.58
CA PHE A 4 22.59 18.96 6.22
C PHE A 4 22.10 17.95 5.15
N VAL A 5 22.62 16.72 5.17
CA VAL A 5 22.42 15.69 4.14
C VAL A 5 21.94 14.38 4.78
N LEU A 6 20.89 13.80 4.22
CA LEU A 6 20.28 12.55 4.66
C LEU A 6 20.62 11.38 3.73
N ARG A 7 20.81 10.20 4.31
CA ARG A 7 20.92 8.93 3.57
C ARG A 7 19.54 8.35 3.26
N LYS A 8 19.44 7.68 2.13
CA LYS A 8 18.23 6.98 1.67
C LYS A 8 18.43 5.47 1.59
N SER A 9 17.32 4.74 1.50
CA SER A 9 17.30 3.28 1.26
C SER A 9 17.54 2.91 -0.22
N LEU A 10 18.23 3.77 -0.97
CA LEU A 10 18.61 3.56 -2.37
C LEU A 10 20.12 3.58 -2.47
N PHE A 11 20.70 2.67 -3.25
CA PHE A 11 22.14 2.51 -3.36
C PHE A 11 22.56 2.44 -4.82
N LYS A 12 23.55 3.24 -5.19
CA LYS A 12 24.35 3.00 -6.38
C LYS A 12 25.11 1.70 -6.19
N PHE A 13 25.29 0.97 -7.27
CA PHE A 13 26.04 -0.28 -7.31
C PHE A 13 26.71 -0.38 -8.67
N ASP A 14 27.72 -1.24 -8.73
CA ASP A 14 28.41 -1.57 -9.96
C ASP A 14 27.97 -2.97 -10.42
N PRO A 15 27.25 -3.09 -11.56
CA PRO A 15 26.82 -4.38 -12.08
C PRO A 15 27.95 -5.39 -12.27
N ASP A 16 29.16 -4.94 -12.63
CA ASP A 16 30.33 -5.79 -12.86
C ASP A 16 30.76 -6.56 -11.59
N THR A 17 30.32 -6.11 -10.41
CA THR A 17 30.69 -6.71 -9.12
C THR A 17 29.72 -7.79 -8.63
N LEU A 18 28.59 -7.99 -9.31
CA LEU A 18 27.50 -8.87 -8.85
C LEU A 18 27.67 -10.32 -9.32
N GLY A 19 28.39 -10.55 -10.41
CA GLY A 19 28.56 -11.86 -11.04
C GLY A 19 27.36 -12.28 -11.90
N SER A 20 27.24 -13.58 -12.12
CA SER A 20 26.34 -14.15 -13.13
C SER A 20 25.19 -14.97 -12.54
N VAL A 21 24.17 -15.15 -13.38
CA VAL A 21 23.07 -16.11 -13.22
C VAL A 21 22.93 -16.96 -14.48
N TYR A 22 21.97 -17.88 -14.49
CA TYR A 22 21.76 -18.79 -15.61
C TYR A 22 20.36 -18.65 -16.20
N ARG A 23 20.29 -18.62 -17.53
CA ARG A 23 19.05 -18.64 -18.30
C ARG A 23 18.93 -19.96 -19.05
N ALA A 24 17.78 -20.61 -18.93
CA ALA A 24 17.48 -21.78 -19.74
C ALA A 24 17.28 -21.39 -21.21
N LYS A 25 18.03 -22.04 -22.10
CA LYS A 25 17.74 -22.09 -23.53
C LYS A 25 16.77 -23.23 -23.78
N VAL A 26 15.62 -22.92 -24.37
CA VAL A 26 14.55 -23.90 -24.59
C VAL A 26 14.54 -24.42 -26.03
N ALA A 27 13.97 -25.61 -26.23
CA ALA A 27 13.75 -26.19 -27.55
C ALA A 27 12.70 -25.41 -28.37
N ASP A 28 12.68 -25.65 -29.68
CA ASP A 28 11.85 -24.93 -30.65
C ASP A 28 10.34 -25.07 -30.40
N ASP A 29 9.92 -26.22 -29.89
CA ASP A 29 8.54 -26.57 -29.56
C ASP A 29 8.10 -26.10 -28.16
N TYR A 30 9.03 -25.69 -27.29
CA TYR A 30 8.75 -25.37 -25.89
C TYR A 30 7.60 -24.37 -25.71
N VAL A 31 7.62 -23.27 -26.47
CA VAL A 31 6.61 -22.20 -26.33
C VAL A 31 5.23 -22.70 -26.75
N THR A 32 5.15 -23.46 -27.85
CA THR A 32 3.91 -24.06 -28.34
C THR A 32 3.38 -25.08 -27.34
N THR A 33 4.25 -25.94 -26.80
CA THR A 33 3.93 -26.92 -25.76
C THR A 33 3.44 -26.24 -24.48
N TRP A 34 4.09 -25.15 -24.06
CA TRP A 34 3.68 -24.38 -22.88
C TRP A 34 2.30 -23.76 -23.07
N GLN A 35 2.02 -23.19 -24.24
CA GLN A 35 0.70 -22.65 -24.58
C GLN A 35 -0.38 -23.74 -24.62
N ALA A 36 -0.08 -24.90 -25.21
CA ALA A 36 -0.97 -26.05 -25.20
C ALA A 36 -1.30 -26.47 -23.76
N LEU A 37 -0.28 -26.59 -22.89
CA LEU A 37 -0.46 -26.87 -21.47
C LEU A 37 -1.34 -25.80 -20.79
N GLN A 38 -1.10 -24.52 -21.04
CA GLN A 38 -1.91 -23.43 -20.48
C GLN A 38 -3.39 -23.51 -20.88
N ASN A 39 -3.69 -23.96 -22.11
CA ASN A 39 -5.05 -24.11 -22.60
C ASN A 39 -5.86 -25.17 -21.84
N HIS A 40 -5.21 -26.11 -21.13
CA HIS A 40 -5.91 -27.03 -20.24
C HIS A 40 -6.33 -26.38 -18.91
N PHE A 41 -5.73 -25.25 -18.52
CA PHE A 41 -5.99 -24.54 -17.26
C PHE A 41 -6.87 -23.29 -17.45
N VAL A 42 -8.04 -23.47 -18.09
CA VAL A 42 -9.02 -22.37 -18.29
C VAL A 42 -9.79 -22.06 -17.01
N LYS A 43 -10.19 -20.78 -16.84
CA LYS A 43 -11.06 -20.35 -15.73
C LYS A 43 -12.36 -21.17 -15.68
N PRO A 44 -12.86 -21.50 -14.48
CA PRO A 44 -12.50 -20.94 -13.18
C PRO A 44 -11.30 -21.62 -12.47
N HIS A 45 -10.60 -22.57 -13.11
CA HIS A 45 -9.47 -23.27 -12.49
C HIS A 45 -8.27 -22.33 -12.22
N PRO A 46 -7.50 -22.57 -11.14
CA PRO A 46 -6.27 -21.83 -10.90
C PRO A 46 -5.36 -22.05 -12.12
N GLY A 47 -4.87 -20.98 -12.72
CA GLY A 47 -3.92 -21.08 -13.84
C GLY A 47 -2.73 -21.96 -13.49
N LEU A 48 -1.97 -22.35 -14.52
CA LEU A 48 -0.83 -23.24 -14.45
C LEU A 48 0.00 -23.07 -13.15
N PRO A 49 0.30 -24.15 -12.39
CA PRO A 49 0.91 -24.05 -11.06
C PRO A 49 2.43 -23.79 -11.13
N THR A 50 2.83 -22.68 -11.76
CA THR A 50 4.24 -22.30 -11.96
C THR A 50 4.99 -22.10 -10.66
N HIS A 51 4.32 -21.63 -9.60
CA HIS A 51 4.89 -21.50 -8.26
C HIS A 51 5.45 -22.83 -7.71
N ALA A 52 4.83 -23.97 -8.04
CA ALA A 52 5.33 -25.27 -7.62
C ALA A 52 6.57 -25.69 -8.41
N LEU A 53 6.61 -25.37 -9.71
CA LEU A 53 7.82 -25.60 -10.54
C LEU A 53 8.99 -24.74 -10.06
N GLU A 54 8.76 -23.45 -9.77
CA GLU A 54 9.75 -22.56 -9.16
C GLU A 54 10.30 -23.16 -7.85
N GLN A 55 9.43 -23.69 -6.97
CA GLN A 55 9.85 -24.35 -5.73
C GLN A 55 10.70 -25.61 -5.96
N LEU A 56 10.28 -26.50 -6.86
CA LEU A 56 11.02 -27.74 -7.15
C LEU A 56 12.42 -27.41 -7.67
N LEU A 57 12.52 -26.55 -8.67
CA LEU A 57 13.79 -26.13 -9.24
C LEU A 57 14.64 -25.36 -8.21
N ALA A 58 14.04 -24.54 -7.35
CA ALA A 58 14.77 -23.80 -6.32
C ALA A 58 15.39 -24.73 -5.25
N VAL A 59 14.65 -25.74 -4.79
CA VAL A 59 15.21 -26.73 -3.85
C VAL A 59 16.31 -27.55 -4.51
N THR A 60 16.11 -27.97 -5.75
CA THR A 60 17.11 -28.78 -6.47
C THR A 60 18.38 -28.00 -6.81
N SER A 61 18.26 -26.72 -7.17
CA SER A 61 19.40 -25.86 -7.48
C SER A 61 20.08 -25.24 -6.25
N GLY A 62 19.35 -25.09 -5.13
CA GLY A 62 19.84 -24.40 -3.94
C GLY A 62 19.77 -22.88 -4.03
N GLY A 63 19.07 -22.31 -5.03
CA GLY A 63 18.92 -20.86 -5.20
C GLY A 63 17.53 -20.46 -5.69
N PRO A 64 17.19 -19.15 -5.68
CA PRO A 64 16.01 -18.63 -6.34
C PRO A 64 15.90 -19.05 -7.81
N VAL A 65 14.66 -19.35 -8.24
CA VAL A 65 14.31 -19.68 -9.62
C VAL A 65 13.05 -18.92 -10.01
N LYS A 66 13.01 -18.45 -11.25
CA LYS A 66 11.87 -17.74 -11.84
C LYS A 66 11.42 -18.49 -13.08
N VAL A 67 10.13 -18.80 -13.15
CA VAL A 67 9.50 -19.38 -14.34
C VAL A 67 8.51 -18.36 -14.90
N GLU A 68 8.69 -18.00 -16.17
CA GLU A 68 7.81 -17.04 -16.82
C GLU A 68 6.52 -17.69 -17.27
N LEU A 69 5.39 -17.07 -16.92
CA LEU A 69 4.08 -17.59 -17.32
C LEU A 69 3.86 -17.44 -18.83
N PHE A 70 4.48 -16.43 -19.46
CA PHE A 70 4.36 -16.19 -20.90
C PHE A 70 5.76 -16.18 -21.52
N PRO A 71 6.36 -17.37 -21.73
CA PRO A 71 7.71 -17.46 -22.28
C PRO A 71 7.73 -17.00 -23.75
N HIS A 72 8.81 -16.32 -24.15
CA HIS A 72 9.07 -15.94 -25.54
C HIS A 72 10.38 -16.58 -26.01
N ARG A 73 10.43 -16.95 -27.30
CA ARG A 73 11.60 -17.62 -27.90
C ARG A 73 12.82 -16.69 -27.98
N ASP A 74 12.59 -15.43 -28.36
CA ASP A 74 13.60 -14.38 -28.51
C ASP A 74 13.11 -13.06 -27.89
N GLY A 75 14.02 -12.24 -27.35
CA GLY A 75 13.69 -10.85 -26.97
C GLY A 75 13.61 -10.50 -25.48
N GLY A 76 14.27 -11.25 -24.59
CA GLY A 76 14.52 -10.78 -23.22
C GLY A 76 13.49 -11.19 -22.15
N ILE A 77 12.57 -12.11 -22.44
CA ILE A 77 11.73 -12.79 -21.43
C ILE A 77 12.04 -14.27 -21.48
N SER A 78 12.81 -14.74 -20.50
CA SER A 78 13.35 -16.10 -20.44
C SER A 78 12.33 -17.08 -19.88
N ALA A 79 12.24 -18.30 -20.42
CA ALA A 79 11.33 -19.31 -19.87
C ALA A 79 11.65 -19.66 -18.41
N ILE A 80 12.94 -19.84 -18.10
CA ILE A 80 13.43 -20.14 -16.74
C ILE A 80 14.71 -19.35 -16.49
N LEU A 81 14.78 -18.66 -15.35
CA LEU A 81 15.99 -18.04 -14.80
C LEU A 81 16.34 -18.72 -13.48
N MET A 82 17.63 -18.90 -13.23
CA MET A 82 18.14 -19.59 -12.06
C MET A 82 19.36 -18.87 -11.50
N LEU A 83 19.38 -18.66 -10.17
CA LEU A 83 20.55 -18.08 -9.51
C LEU A 83 21.74 -19.07 -9.52
N GLU A 84 21.47 -20.34 -9.24
CA GLU A 84 22.44 -21.44 -9.27
C GLU A 84 22.18 -22.36 -10.47
N PRO A 85 23.22 -22.87 -11.15
CA PRO A 85 23.04 -23.71 -12.32
C PRO A 85 22.57 -25.12 -11.93
N LEU A 86 21.79 -25.76 -12.82
CA LEU A 86 21.49 -27.19 -12.75
C LEU A 86 21.85 -27.91 -14.05
N PRO A 87 22.28 -29.17 -14.01
CA PRO A 87 22.43 -29.96 -15.23
C PRO A 87 21.13 -29.98 -16.03
N VAL A 88 21.22 -29.75 -17.34
CA VAL A 88 20.05 -29.70 -18.25
C VAL A 88 19.16 -30.94 -18.11
N ALA A 89 19.77 -32.13 -18.00
CA ALA A 89 19.04 -33.38 -17.78
C ALA A 89 18.18 -33.35 -16.50
N LYS A 90 18.68 -32.72 -15.42
CA LYS A 90 17.95 -32.58 -14.16
C LYS A 90 16.81 -31.58 -14.28
N ILE A 91 17.00 -30.48 -15.02
CA ILE A 91 15.93 -29.52 -15.30
C ILE A 91 14.79 -30.19 -16.07
N ASN A 92 15.13 -30.96 -17.12
CA ASN A 92 14.16 -31.69 -17.92
C ASN A 92 13.42 -32.78 -17.12
N GLU A 93 14.11 -33.47 -16.20
CA GLU A 93 13.48 -34.41 -15.26
C GLU A 93 12.44 -33.70 -14.37
N VAL A 94 12.79 -32.55 -13.78
CA VAL A 94 11.89 -31.76 -12.94
C VAL A 94 10.67 -31.26 -13.74
N LEU A 95 10.91 -30.75 -14.96
CA LEU A 95 9.84 -30.30 -15.86
C LEU A 95 8.87 -31.43 -16.17
N GLN A 96 9.38 -32.61 -16.55
CA GLN A 96 8.55 -33.76 -16.88
C GLN A 96 7.68 -34.20 -15.69
N LEU A 97 8.26 -34.31 -14.50
CA LEU A 97 7.51 -34.68 -13.29
C LEU A 97 6.45 -33.65 -12.93
N TRP A 98 6.77 -32.37 -13.07
CA TRP A 98 5.82 -31.29 -12.82
C TRP A 98 4.68 -31.29 -13.84
N VAL A 99 4.94 -31.47 -15.14
CA VAL A 99 3.89 -31.56 -16.17
C VAL A 99 2.94 -32.72 -15.89
N LEU A 100 3.48 -33.91 -15.62
CA LEU A 100 2.69 -35.09 -15.26
C LEU A 100 1.76 -34.80 -14.08
N GLU A 101 2.29 -34.17 -13.04
CA GLU A 101 1.50 -33.86 -11.85
C GLU A 101 0.48 -32.74 -12.06
N ALA A 102 0.85 -31.72 -12.83
CA ALA A 102 -0.04 -30.62 -13.16
C ALA A 102 -1.26 -31.12 -13.95
N LEU A 103 -1.06 -31.92 -15.00
CA LEU A 103 -2.15 -32.53 -15.78
C LEU A 103 -2.99 -33.48 -14.95
N ARG A 104 -2.35 -34.33 -14.13
CA ARG A 104 -3.05 -35.23 -13.20
C ARG A 104 -3.95 -34.47 -12.23
N SER A 105 -3.54 -33.29 -11.77
CA SER A 105 -4.33 -32.48 -10.84
C SER A 105 -5.65 -31.97 -11.41
N ILE A 106 -5.78 -31.93 -12.74
CA ILE A 106 -6.99 -31.54 -13.48
C ILE A 106 -7.64 -32.71 -14.22
N GLY A 107 -7.12 -33.94 -14.06
CA GLY A 107 -7.63 -35.15 -14.72
C GLY A 107 -7.33 -35.25 -16.22
N ALA A 108 -6.33 -34.52 -16.72
CA ALA A 108 -5.87 -34.59 -18.11
C ALA A 108 -4.71 -35.60 -18.29
N SER A 109 -4.49 -36.09 -19.51
CA SER A 109 -3.39 -37.01 -19.85
C SER A 109 -2.22 -36.28 -20.49
N THR A 110 -1.02 -36.85 -20.43
CA THR A 110 0.13 -36.36 -21.23
C THR A 110 -0.03 -36.64 -22.71
N ASP A 111 -0.88 -37.59 -23.10
CA ASP A 111 -1.16 -37.88 -24.52
C ASP A 111 -1.84 -36.70 -25.23
N ASP A 112 -2.41 -35.76 -24.45
CA ASP A 112 -3.04 -34.54 -24.94
C ASP A 112 -2.02 -33.46 -25.38
N ILE A 113 -0.72 -33.69 -25.17
CA ILE A 113 0.36 -32.75 -25.52
C ILE A 113 1.36 -33.44 -26.46
N GLU A 114 1.43 -32.97 -27.70
CA GLU A 114 2.24 -33.58 -28.79
C GLU A 114 3.76 -33.52 -28.54
N ALA A 115 4.24 -32.53 -27.80
CA ALA A 115 5.66 -32.22 -27.60
C ALA A 115 6.02 -32.07 -26.12
N LYS A 116 7.30 -32.23 -25.76
CA LYS A 116 7.79 -32.11 -24.38
C LYS A 116 8.30 -30.70 -24.09
N LEU A 117 8.19 -30.28 -22.84
CA LEU A 117 8.91 -29.09 -22.38
C LEU A 117 10.39 -29.45 -22.20
N GLU A 118 11.24 -29.00 -23.13
CA GLU A 118 12.66 -29.30 -23.12
C GLU A 118 13.53 -28.04 -23.03
N VAL A 119 14.48 -28.07 -22.09
CA VAL A 119 15.64 -27.19 -22.02
C VAL A 119 16.80 -27.89 -22.73
N VAL A 120 17.48 -27.16 -23.60
CA VAL A 120 18.59 -27.69 -24.41
C VAL A 120 19.95 -27.22 -23.93
N ASP A 121 20.01 -26.08 -23.23
CA ASP A 121 21.26 -25.50 -22.74
C ASP A 121 21.00 -24.51 -21.58
N LEU A 122 22.06 -24.15 -20.85
CA LEU A 122 22.07 -23.03 -19.90
C LEU A 122 23.03 -21.95 -20.36
N ILE A 123 22.50 -20.76 -20.57
CA ILE A 123 23.27 -19.58 -20.96
C ILE A 123 23.57 -18.78 -19.70
N GLU A 124 24.85 -18.58 -19.42
CA GLU A 124 25.29 -17.66 -18.38
C GLU A 124 24.94 -16.22 -18.76
N LEU A 125 24.37 -15.48 -17.82
CA LEU A 125 24.02 -14.08 -17.95
C LEU A 125 24.75 -13.26 -16.89
N ASP A 126 25.69 -12.44 -17.34
CA ASP A 126 26.37 -11.49 -16.48
C ASP A 126 25.50 -10.26 -16.21
N ALA A 127 25.46 -9.80 -14.96
CA ALA A 127 24.67 -8.65 -14.54
C ALA A 127 25.03 -7.37 -15.33
N ALA A 128 26.30 -7.19 -15.70
CA ALA A 128 26.75 -6.05 -16.48
C ALA A 128 26.11 -5.98 -17.87
N SER A 129 25.92 -7.14 -18.51
CA SER A 129 25.25 -7.24 -19.81
C SER A 129 23.76 -6.86 -19.77
N LEU A 130 23.14 -6.89 -18.58
CA LEU A 130 21.72 -6.60 -18.39
C LEU A 130 21.45 -5.14 -18.01
N VAL A 131 22.49 -4.40 -17.61
CA VAL A 131 22.39 -3.03 -17.10
C VAL A 131 23.19 -2.11 -18.01
N VAL A 132 22.60 -1.73 -19.14
CA VAL A 132 23.16 -0.70 -20.03
C VAL A 132 22.51 0.65 -19.70
N PRO A 133 23.28 1.75 -19.58
CA PRO A 133 22.71 3.06 -19.29
C PRO A 133 21.57 3.42 -20.24
N ASN A 134 20.41 3.79 -19.67
CA ASN A 134 19.12 4.05 -20.36
C ASN A 134 18.45 2.85 -21.06
N ASP A 135 19.07 1.68 -21.10
CA ASP A 135 18.53 0.46 -21.71
C ASP A 135 18.70 -0.74 -20.75
N ILE A 136 17.78 -0.82 -19.79
CA ILE A 136 17.81 -1.83 -18.75
C ILE A 136 16.97 -3.03 -19.17
N SER A 137 17.62 -4.19 -19.31
CA SER A 137 16.94 -5.44 -19.61
C SER A 137 15.84 -5.73 -18.58
N SER A 138 14.69 -6.22 -19.04
CA SER A 138 13.63 -6.71 -18.15
C SER A 138 14.11 -7.81 -17.20
N LEU A 139 15.10 -8.61 -17.61
CA LEU A 139 15.70 -9.66 -16.78
C LEU A 139 16.46 -9.08 -15.57
N ALA A 140 17.04 -7.88 -15.70
CA ALA A 140 17.81 -7.25 -14.62
C ALA A 140 16.98 -7.07 -13.34
N TYR A 141 15.67 -6.81 -13.48
CA TYR A 141 14.75 -6.60 -12.35
C TYR A 141 14.53 -7.85 -11.50
N THR A 142 14.85 -9.04 -12.02
CA THR A 142 14.85 -10.31 -11.27
C THR A 142 16.26 -10.68 -10.83
N VAL A 143 17.21 -10.60 -11.76
CA VAL A 143 18.59 -11.08 -11.60
C VAL A 143 19.37 -10.26 -10.58
N VAL A 144 19.37 -8.93 -10.73
CA VAL A 144 20.17 -8.05 -9.88
C VAL A 144 19.77 -8.16 -8.40
N PRO A 145 18.47 -8.14 -8.03
CA PRO A 145 18.05 -8.41 -6.65
C PRO A 145 18.55 -9.71 -6.06
N TRP A 146 18.58 -10.81 -6.83
CA TRP A 146 19.08 -12.09 -6.35
C TRP A 146 20.57 -12.05 -6.06
N LEU A 147 21.37 -11.48 -6.96
CA LEU A 147 22.81 -11.35 -6.77
C LEU A 147 23.16 -10.44 -5.59
N VAL A 148 22.43 -9.33 -5.42
CA VAL A 148 22.53 -8.49 -4.22
C VAL A 148 22.17 -9.28 -2.96
N GLY A 149 21.12 -10.08 -3.01
CA GLY A 149 20.73 -10.95 -1.90
C GLY A 149 21.82 -11.95 -1.52
N ARG A 150 22.43 -12.62 -2.52
CA ARG A 150 23.57 -13.52 -2.34
C ARG A 150 24.75 -12.79 -1.68
N ALA A 151 25.08 -11.58 -2.15
CA ALA A 151 26.13 -10.76 -1.55
C ALA A 151 25.83 -10.44 -0.08
N MET A 152 24.61 -10.00 0.24
CA MET A 152 24.20 -9.68 1.62
C MET A 152 24.21 -10.91 2.55
N CYS A 153 24.10 -12.13 2.03
CA CYS A 153 24.23 -13.37 2.79
C CYS A 153 25.68 -13.78 3.08
N SER A 154 26.68 -13.18 2.42
CA SER A 154 28.10 -13.55 2.57
C SER A 154 28.69 -13.25 3.96
N ALA A 155 28.03 -12.40 4.74
CA ALA A 155 28.41 -12.08 6.10
C ALA A 155 27.17 -11.86 6.97
N PRO A 156 27.25 -12.08 8.30
CA PRO A 156 26.16 -11.74 9.20
C PRO A 156 25.97 -10.22 9.30
N LEU A 157 24.72 -9.80 9.47
CA LEU A 157 24.34 -8.43 9.79
C LEU A 157 24.80 -8.10 11.22
N SER A 158 25.71 -7.13 11.33
CA SER A 158 26.27 -6.68 12.61
C SER A 158 25.32 -5.68 13.30
N LEU A 159 24.53 -6.15 14.26
CA LEU A 159 23.81 -5.32 15.24
C LEU A 159 24.55 -5.40 16.60
N ASN A 160 23.85 -5.31 17.73
CA ASN A 160 24.45 -5.70 19.02
C ASN A 160 24.70 -7.22 19.11
N SER A 161 24.06 -7.98 18.25
CA SER A 161 24.34 -9.39 17.97
C SER A 161 24.54 -9.58 16.48
N GLU A 162 25.26 -10.64 16.11
CA GLU A 162 25.36 -11.05 14.71
C GLU A 162 24.09 -11.78 14.28
N ILE A 163 23.50 -11.34 13.17
CA ILE A 163 22.25 -11.87 12.63
C ILE A 163 22.51 -12.45 11.25
N ALA A 164 22.27 -13.75 11.08
CA ALA A 164 22.39 -14.40 9.78
C ALA A 164 21.20 -14.02 8.89
N LEU A 165 21.49 -13.68 7.63
CA LEU A 165 20.49 -13.50 6.58
C LEU A 165 20.48 -14.75 5.70
N ARG A 166 19.30 -15.32 5.45
CA ARG A 166 19.13 -16.43 4.51
C ARG A 166 18.28 -16.00 3.33
N GLN A 167 18.79 -16.24 2.12
CA GLN A 167 18.05 -16.01 0.90
C GLN A 167 17.00 -17.11 0.69
N THR A 168 15.79 -16.70 0.32
CA THR A 168 14.65 -17.57 0.07
C THR A 168 14.53 -17.88 -1.42
N ALA A 169 13.70 -18.86 -1.77
CA ALA A 169 13.41 -19.19 -3.17
C ALA A 169 12.71 -18.05 -3.95
N ASP A 170 12.05 -17.11 -3.28
CA ASP A 170 11.45 -15.92 -3.91
C ASP A 170 12.43 -14.72 -4.02
N GLY A 171 13.69 -14.91 -3.61
CA GLY A 171 14.75 -13.90 -3.69
C GLY A 171 14.80 -12.92 -2.53
N SER A 172 13.84 -12.97 -1.59
CA SER A 172 13.88 -12.18 -0.36
C SER A 172 14.92 -12.74 0.63
N LEU A 173 15.28 -11.94 1.65
CA LEU A 173 16.17 -12.35 2.73
C LEU A 173 15.40 -12.41 4.04
N LEU A 174 15.65 -13.45 4.84
CA LEU A 174 15.01 -13.64 6.15
C LEU A 174 16.04 -13.71 7.27
N THR A 175 15.68 -13.17 8.43
CA THR A 175 16.39 -13.42 9.71
C THR A 175 15.94 -14.75 10.32
N TRP A 176 15.97 -15.83 9.54
CA TRP A 176 15.35 -17.12 9.87
C TRP A 176 15.92 -17.72 11.16
N ASP A 177 17.25 -17.76 11.26
CA ASP A 177 17.98 -18.37 12.38
C ASP A 177 17.96 -17.49 13.63
N ASN A 178 17.67 -16.19 13.48
CA ASN A 178 17.57 -15.23 14.56
C ASN A 178 16.20 -14.52 14.53
N PRO A 179 15.09 -15.23 14.81
CA PRO A 179 13.79 -14.58 14.93
C PRO A 179 13.76 -13.68 16.17
N VAL A 180 13.01 -12.59 16.10
CA VAL A 180 12.70 -11.77 17.28
C VAL A 180 11.69 -12.53 18.13
N LEU A 181 12.00 -12.75 19.41
CA LEU A 181 11.19 -13.54 20.32
C LEU A 181 10.54 -12.68 21.42
N ALA A 182 9.30 -13.00 21.76
CA ALA A 182 8.58 -12.38 22.86
C ALA A 182 7.85 -13.41 23.71
N GLN A 183 7.95 -13.28 25.03
CA GLN A 183 7.23 -14.13 25.99
C GLN A 183 5.90 -13.51 26.41
N SER A 184 4.80 -14.26 26.33
CA SER A 184 3.50 -13.85 26.90
C SER A 184 2.80 -15.04 27.54
N GLY A 185 2.83 -15.09 28.88
CA GLY A 185 2.38 -16.25 29.64
C GLY A 185 3.34 -17.41 29.45
N LYS A 186 2.81 -18.60 29.14
CA LYS A 186 3.60 -19.80 28.84
C LYS A 186 3.99 -19.94 27.35
N ARG A 187 3.59 -18.98 26.51
CA ARG A 187 3.76 -19.05 25.06
C ARG A 187 4.87 -18.10 24.59
N THR A 188 5.66 -18.60 23.65
CA THR A 188 6.63 -17.79 22.92
C THR A 188 6.06 -17.39 21.58
N TYR A 189 6.19 -16.10 21.26
CA TYR A 189 5.81 -15.51 19.98
C TYR A 189 7.09 -15.17 19.23
N SER A 190 7.06 -15.33 17.90
CA SER A 190 8.19 -15.03 17.04
C SER A 190 7.78 -14.08 15.90
N ALA A 191 8.75 -13.32 15.42
CA ALA A 191 8.61 -12.47 14.26
C ALA A 191 9.94 -12.41 13.48
N LEU A 192 9.83 -12.18 12.18
CA LEU A 192 10.95 -12.18 11.25
C LEU A 192 11.06 -10.83 10.56
N HIS A 193 12.31 -10.39 10.34
CA HIS A 193 12.56 -9.38 9.34
C HIS A 193 12.62 -10.06 7.97
N THR A 194 11.91 -9.48 7.00
CA THR A 194 12.00 -9.83 5.59
C THR A 194 12.60 -8.64 4.86
N ILE A 195 13.73 -8.83 4.18
CA ILE A 195 14.39 -7.81 3.37
C ILE A 195 14.18 -8.16 1.90
N ASP A 196 13.67 -7.20 1.13
CA ASP A 196 13.42 -7.33 -0.30
C ASP A 196 14.34 -6.33 -1.04
N PRO A 197 15.49 -6.78 -1.58
CA PRO A 197 16.25 -6.00 -2.55
C PRO A 197 15.41 -5.81 -3.82
N GLN A 198 15.43 -4.61 -4.40
CA GLN A 198 14.74 -4.32 -5.65
C GLN A 198 15.58 -3.44 -6.55
N LEU A 199 15.56 -3.71 -7.86
CA LEU A 199 16.10 -2.80 -8.85
C LEU A 199 15.07 -1.72 -9.16
N VAL A 200 15.44 -0.46 -9.02
CA VAL A 200 14.57 0.68 -9.31
C VAL A 200 15.30 1.75 -10.11
N LEU A 201 14.54 2.53 -10.85
CA LEU A 201 15.04 3.71 -11.56
C LEU A 201 14.72 4.98 -10.76
N LEU A 202 15.55 6.00 -10.98
CA LEU A 202 15.30 7.35 -10.51
C LEU A 202 15.24 8.27 -11.73
N ARG A 203 14.29 9.21 -11.73
CA ARG A 203 14.16 10.17 -12.83
C ARG A 203 15.47 10.94 -13.08
N ASP A 204 15.77 11.15 -14.36
CA ASP A 204 16.96 11.85 -14.86
C ASP A 204 18.28 11.13 -14.51
N CYS A 205 18.22 9.88 -14.07
CA CYS A 205 19.39 9.05 -13.83
C CYS A 205 19.47 7.91 -14.86
N PRO A 206 20.60 7.76 -15.58
CA PRO A 206 20.73 6.77 -16.65
C PRO A 206 20.95 5.34 -16.14
N THR A 207 21.38 5.19 -14.88
CA THR A 207 21.68 3.90 -14.26
C THR A 207 20.69 3.58 -13.13
N PRO A 208 20.39 2.29 -12.89
CA PRO A 208 19.47 1.89 -11.84
C PRO A 208 20.12 1.94 -10.45
N TYR A 209 19.28 1.77 -9.44
CA TYR A 209 19.64 1.74 -8.02
C TYR A 209 19.08 0.48 -7.36
N ILE A 210 19.74 0.01 -6.32
CA ILE A 210 19.18 -0.99 -5.41
C ILE A 210 18.36 -0.28 -4.33
N GLN A 211 17.08 -0.59 -4.26
CA GLN A 211 16.24 -0.23 -3.12
C GLN A 211 16.23 -1.39 -2.12
N LEU A 212 16.60 -1.12 -0.87
CA LEU A 212 16.39 -2.06 0.23
C LEU A 212 15.05 -1.76 0.90
N ARG A 213 14.14 -2.73 0.86
CA ARG A 213 12.91 -2.70 1.65
C ARG A 213 13.00 -3.69 2.78
N ALA A 214 12.52 -3.31 3.94
CA ALA A 214 12.47 -4.19 5.09
C ALA A 214 11.07 -4.17 5.69
N ARG A 215 10.52 -5.37 5.88
CA ARG A 215 9.22 -5.62 6.51
C ARG A 215 9.44 -6.45 7.76
N PHE A 216 8.52 -6.33 8.70
CA PHE A 216 8.56 -7.09 9.95
C PHE A 216 7.25 -7.86 10.10
N ALA A 217 7.33 -9.18 9.99
CA ALA A 217 6.17 -10.06 9.92
C ALA A 217 6.13 -11.00 11.14
N GLN A 218 5.01 -11.01 11.85
CA GLN A 218 4.78 -11.95 12.94
C GLN A 218 4.54 -13.36 12.36
N SER A 219 5.15 -14.36 12.98
CA SER A 219 4.85 -15.76 12.71
C SER A 219 3.69 -16.23 13.57
N MET A 220 2.88 -17.14 13.02
CA MET A 220 1.79 -17.74 13.77
C MET A 220 2.34 -18.72 14.79
N HIS A 221 1.88 -18.60 16.03
CA HIS A 221 2.30 -19.48 17.14
C HIS A 221 1.52 -20.79 17.20
N ASN A 222 0.44 -20.94 16.42
CA ASN A 222 -0.41 -22.12 16.42
C ASN A 222 -1.13 -22.25 15.07
N TRP A 223 -1.20 -23.47 14.55
CA TRP A 223 -1.90 -23.77 13.28
C TRP A 223 -3.43 -23.61 13.39
N ALA A 224 -4.06 -23.77 14.54
CA ALA A 224 -5.48 -23.45 14.69
C ALA A 224 -5.79 -21.93 14.70
N ALA A 225 -4.77 -21.06 14.79
CA ALA A 225 -4.97 -19.64 15.02
C ALA A 225 -5.31 -18.83 13.75
N GLY A 226 -6.53 -18.93 13.23
CA GLY A 226 -6.98 -18.11 12.10
C GLY A 226 -6.46 -18.57 10.74
N LYS A 227 -6.80 -17.83 9.68
CA LYS A 227 -6.52 -18.22 8.29
C LYS A 227 -5.08 -17.94 7.88
N LYS A 228 -4.53 -18.87 7.08
CA LYS A 228 -3.18 -18.78 6.51
C LYS A 228 -3.28 -18.89 5.00
N LYS A 229 -2.42 -18.17 4.29
CA LYS A 229 -2.26 -18.33 2.83
C LYS A 229 -0.92 -18.93 2.46
N ASN A 230 0.10 -18.68 3.26
CA ASN A 230 1.46 -19.14 3.01
C ASN A 230 2.14 -19.53 4.32
N ALA A 231 3.18 -20.35 4.22
CA ALA A 231 4.14 -20.60 5.28
C ALA A 231 5.56 -20.50 4.71
N TRP A 232 6.49 -20.03 5.54
CA TRP A 232 7.92 -20.21 5.29
C TRP A 232 8.31 -21.64 5.68
N VAL A 233 9.03 -22.35 4.81
CA VAL A 233 9.44 -23.74 5.01
C VAL A 233 10.93 -23.87 4.71
N ASP A 234 11.73 -24.24 5.69
CA ASP A 234 13.15 -24.57 5.50
C ASP A 234 13.29 -26.02 5.04
N THR A 235 13.88 -26.22 3.85
CA THR A 235 14.12 -27.56 3.27
C THR A 235 15.51 -28.10 3.62
N GLY A 236 16.30 -27.37 4.39
CA GLY A 236 17.72 -27.63 4.63
C GLY A 236 18.63 -27.06 3.53
N HIS A 237 18.12 -26.89 2.31
CA HIS A 237 18.84 -26.25 1.21
C HIS A 237 18.45 -24.77 1.05
N ILE A 238 17.15 -24.51 0.98
CA ILE A 238 16.60 -23.16 0.77
C ILE A 238 15.27 -22.99 1.50
N ILE A 239 14.94 -21.76 1.86
CA ILE A 239 13.64 -21.45 2.48
C ILE A 239 12.62 -21.17 1.39
N LEU A 240 11.53 -21.95 1.37
CA LEU A 240 10.40 -21.79 0.47
C LEU A 240 9.30 -20.94 1.10
N LYS A 241 8.58 -20.20 0.26
CA LYS A 241 7.28 -19.63 0.59
C LYS A 241 6.18 -20.54 0.05
N ALA A 242 5.82 -21.55 0.84
CA ALA A 242 4.85 -22.56 0.43
C ALA A 242 3.41 -22.03 0.52
N LYS A 243 2.64 -22.20 -0.56
CA LYS A 243 1.22 -21.85 -0.58
C LYS A 243 0.40 -22.91 0.12
N LEU A 244 -0.56 -22.47 0.95
CA LEU A 244 -1.39 -23.34 1.76
C LEU A 244 -2.84 -23.37 1.26
N LYS A 245 -3.47 -24.52 1.40
CA LYS A 245 -4.92 -24.73 1.24
C LYS A 245 -5.49 -25.08 2.60
N THR A 246 -6.45 -24.29 3.06
CA THR A 246 -7.20 -24.58 4.28
C THR A 246 -8.63 -24.96 3.91
N ARG A 247 -9.10 -26.12 4.37
CA ARG A 247 -10.48 -26.58 4.22
C ARG A 247 -11.11 -26.68 5.59
N PHE A 248 -12.39 -26.33 5.69
CA PHE A 248 -13.17 -26.59 6.88
C PHE A 248 -13.92 -27.90 6.67
N ALA A 249 -13.62 -28.91 7.48
CA ALA A 249 -14.24 -30.22 7.44
C ALA A 249 -14.47 -30.69 8.88
N GLU A 250 -15.65 -31.28 9.14
CA GLU A 250 -15.98 -31.89 10.44
C GLU A 250 -15.75 -30.99 11.67
N GLY A 251 -15.99 -29.68 11.54
CA GLY A 251 -15.83 -28.73 12.63
C GLY A 251 -14.40 -28.27 12.90
N THR A 252 -13.42 -28.70 12.10
CA THR A 252 -12.02 -28.29 12.22
C THR A 252 -11.44 -27.76 10.91
N PHE A 253 -10.41 -26.91 11.01
CA PHE A 253 -9.67 -26.42 9.85
C PHE A 253 -8.51 -27.36 9.55
N GLU A 254 -8.61 -28.09 8.45
CA GLU A 254 -7.50 -28.87 7.91
C GLU A 254 -6.67 -27.99 6.99
N THR A 255 -5.34 -27.98 7.19
CA THR A 255 -4.41 -27.19 6.38
C THR A 255 -3.41 -28.12 5.71
N SER A 256 -3.27 -28.01 4.39
CA SER A 256 -2.29 -28.73 3.59
C SER A 256 -1.58 -27.79 2.61
N PHE A 257 -0.50 -28.26 1.98
CA PHE A 257 0.13 -27.54 0.88
C PHE A 257 -0.76 -27.59 -0.38
N ASP A 258 -0.79 -26.51 -1.17
CA ASP A 258 -1.71 -26.36 -2.32
C ASP A 258 -1.35 -27.28 -3.50
N PHE A 259 -0.09 -27.71 -3.60
CA PHE A 259 0.42 -28.62 -4.63
C PHE A 259 1.23 -29.74 -3.96
N PRO A 260 1.29 -30.96 -4.52
CA PRO A 260 2.03 -32.08 -3.93
C PRO A 260 3.56 -31.96 -4.13
N THR A 261 4.11 -30.76 -3.96
CA THR A 261 5.53 -30.44 -4.01
C THR A 261 6.34 -31.34 -3.08
N SER A 262 5.84 -31.63 -1.87
CA SER A 262 6.52 -32.51 -0.90
C SER A 262 6.88 -33.87 -1.49
N ARG A 263 5.91 -34.55 -2.11
CA ARG A 263 6.11 -35.88 -2.70
C ARG A 263 7.06 -35.84 -3.90
N LEU A 264 6.98 -34.79 -4.72
CA LEU A 264 7.87 -34.61 -5.87
C LEU A 264 9.31 -34.33 -5.44
N LEU A 265 9.52 -33.56 -4.37
CA LEU A 265 10.85 -33.35 -3.79
C LEU A 265 11.46 -34.66 -3.31
N THR A 266 10.69 -35.51 -2.62
CA THR A 266 11.14 -36.84 -2.20
C THR A 266 11.55 -37.70 -3.40
N PHE A 267 10.77 -37.68 -4.48
CA PHE A 267 11.11 -38.41 -5.71
C PHE A 267 12.41 -37.89 -6.35
N LEU A 268 12.63 -36.58 -6.31
CA LEU A 268 13.84 -35.94 -6.83
C LEU A 268 15.09 -36.15 -5.95
N GLY A 269 14.94 -36.79 -4.78
CA GLY A 269 16.04 -37.09 -3.85
C GLY A 269 16.24 -36.05 -2.74
N HIS A 270 15.31 -35.12 -2.54
CA HIS A 270 15.35 -34.12 -1.48
C HIS A 270 14.43 -34.50 -0.31
N PRO A 271 14.67 -33.97 0.90
CA PRO A 271 13.69 -34.05 1.97
C PRO A 271 12.34 -33.48 1.52
N GLY A 272 11.26 -34.22 1.76
CA GLY A 272 9.90 -33.74 1.55
C GLY A 272 9.59 -32.54 2.46
N LEU A 273 8.55 -31.77 2.13
CA LEU A 273 8.08 -30.72 3.02
C LEU A 273 7.55 -31.35 4.31
N PRO A 274 7.87 -30.79 5.48
CA PRO A 274 7.40 -31.28 6.78
C PRO A 274 5.87 -31.27 6.88
N ASP A 275 5.33 -32.27 7.58
CA ASP A 275 3.89 -32.40 7.81
C ASP A 275 3.34 -31.23 8.62
N ILE A 276 2.12 -30.81 8.26
CA ILE A 276 1.39 -29.79 8.99
C ILE A 276 0.60 -30.46 10.10
N VAL A 277 1.16 -30.41 11.32
CA VAL A 277 0.50 -30.93 12.52
C VAL A 277 -0.30 -29.83 13.20
N ASN A 278 -1.60 -30.06 13.41
CA ASN A 278 -2.45 -29.13 14.15
C ASN A 278 -1.94 -28.96 15.59
N GLY A 279 -1.71 -27.72 16.01
CA GLY A 279 -1.20 -27.41 17.35
C GLY A 279 -0.30 -26.19 17.40
N ASP A 280 0.43 -26.04 18.51
CA ASP A 280 1.42 -24.99 18.69
C ASP A 280 2.60 -25.17 17.72
N VAL A 281 3.07 -24.07 17.16
CA VAL A 281 4.26 -24.03 16.28
C VAL A 281 5.47 -23.71 17.14
N LEU A 282 6.41 -24.65 17.20
CA LEU A 282 7.67 -24.45 17.91
C LEU A 282 8.55 -23.40 17.22
N ILE A 283 9.41 -22.74 17.99
CA ILE A 283 10.28 -21.65 17.48
C ILE A 283 11.30 -22.18 16.46
N ASP A 284 11.84 -23.35 16.74
CA ASP A 284 12.79 -24.12 15.96
C ASP A 284 12.12 -25.00 14.89
N SER A 285 10.80 -24.88 14.73
CA SER A 285 10.07 -25.55 13.66
C SER A 285 10.64 -25.17 12.29
N PRO A 286 10.85 -26.15 11.38
CA PRO A 286 11.22 -25.88 10.00
C PRO A 286 10.09 -25.19 9.22
N VAL A 287 8.89 -25.07 9.80
CA VAL A 287 7.75 -24.35 9.21
C VAL A 287 7.29 -23.21 10.10
N ARG A 288 7.14 -22.03 9.50
CA ARG A 288 6.60 -20.84 10.16
C ARG A 288 5.41 -20.29 9.36
N PRO A 289 4.16 -20.51 9.82
CA PRO A 289 2.99 -20.01 9.10
C PRO A 289 2.90 -18.49 9.16
N ILE A 290 2.40 -17.89 8.08
CA ILE A 290 2.26 -16.45 7.93
C ILE A 290 0.78 -16.08 8.08
N TYR A 291 0.51 -15.11 8.96
CA TYR A 291 -0.83 -14.55 9.11
C TYR A 291 -1.33 -14.01 7.76
N ALA A 292 -2.52 -14.44 7.32
CA ALA A 292 -3.17 -13.83 6.16
C ALA A 292 -3.57 -12.37 6.45
N THR A 293 -4.02 -12.12 7.69
CA THR A 293 -4.28 -10.79 8.25
C THR A 293 -3.59 -10.71 9.61
N PRO A 294 -2.71 -9.72 9.86
CA PRO A 294 -2.05 -9.57 11.16
C PRO A 294 -3.08 -9.46 12.30
N PRO A 295 -2.79 -10.01 13.49
CA PRO A 295 -3.71 -9.95 14.61
C PRO A 295 -3.91 -8.49 15.08
N SER A 296 -5.12 -8.15 15.51
CA SER A 296 -5.49 -6.79 15.92
C SER A 296 -4.78 -6.30 17.19
N SER A 297 -4.28 -7.22 18.02
CA SER A 297 -3.51 -6.94 19.23
C SER A 297 -2.30 -7.88 19.29
N PRO A 298 -1.25 -7.63 18.49
CA PRO A 298 -0.11 -8.52 18.45
C PRO A 298 0.74 -8.41 19.72
N VAL A 299 1.35 -9.52 20.14
CA VAL A 299 2.36 -9.52 21.22
C VAL A 299 3.65 -8.81 20.79
N ILE A 300 3.96 -8.87 19.49
CA ILE A 300 5.07 -8.14 18.87
C ILE A 300 4.49 -7.16 17.86
N GLY A 301 4.64 -5.87 18.10
CA GLY A 301 4.15 -4.80 17.20
C GLY A 301 4.80 -4.84 15.81
N THR A 302 4.25 -4.07 14.87
CA THR A 302 4.72 -4.03 13.47
C THR A 302 5.83 -3.00 13.24
N GLY A 303 6.48 -3.08 12.08
CA GLY A 303 7.52 -2.15 11.63
C GLY A 303 8.92 -2.54 12.09
N VAL A 304 9.94 -2.34 11.23
CA VAL A 304 11.33 -2.75 11.48
C VAL A 304 12.11 -1.77 12.37
N GLY A 305 11.67 -0.51 12.42
CA GLY A 305 12.36 0.60 13.09
C GLY A 305 13.48 1.26 12.28
N PRO A 306 13.79 2.54 12.57
CA PRO A 306 14.74 3.34 11.80
C PRO A 306 16.19 2.84 11.91
N LEU A 307 16.62 2.41 13.10
CA LEU A 307 17.99 1.94 13.32
C LEU A 307 18.31 0.66 12.53
N PHE A 308 17.37 -0.29 12.49
CA PHE A 308 17.54 -1.51 11.70
C PHE A 308 17.66 -1.19 10.21
N LEU A 309 16.84 -0.26 9.71
CA LEU A 309 16.89 0.14 8.31
C LEU A 309 18.22 0.82 7.92
N ASP A 310 18.78 1.68 8.79
CA ASP A 310 20.10 2.27 8.54
C ASP A 310 21.21 1.19 8.62
N ALA A 311 21.14 0.28 9.59
CA ALA A 311 22.08 -0.82 9.74
C ALA A 311 22.10 -1.75 8.50
N LEU A 312 20.93 -2.02 7.89
CA LEU A 312 20.86 -2.76 6.63
C LEU A 312 21.60 -2.06 5.49
N GLY A 313 21.55 -0.72 5.44
CA GLY A 313 22.29 0.05 4.44
C GLY A 313 23.80 -0.10 4.61
N PHE A 314 24.30 -0.04 5.85
CA PHE A 314 25.70 -0.31 6.15
C PHE A 314 26.10 -1.76 5.86
N HIS A 315 25.21 -2.72 6.11
CA HIS A 315 25.43 -4.11 5.77
C HIS A 315 25.60 -4.34 4.28
N LEU A 316 24.76 -3.71 3.44
CA LEU A 316 24.92 -3.75 2.00
C LEU A 316 26.27 -3.15 1.57
N MET A 317 26.65 -2.00 2.11
CA MET A 317 27.96 -1.38 1.79
C MET A 317 29.16 -2.24 2.19
N LYS A 318 29.04 -2.99 3.28
CA LYS A 318 30.06 -3.93 3.75
C LYS A 318 30.15 -5.17 2.85
N THR A 319 29.01 -5.72 2.43
CA THR A 319 28.92 -6.99 1.70
C THR A 319 29.04 -6.83 0.18
N LEU A 320 28.78 -5.63 -0.34
CA LEU A 320 28.96 -5.27 -1.73
C LEU A 320 29.78 -3.97 -1.81
N PRO A 321 31.12 -4.06 -1.72
CA PRO A 321 32.01 -2.90 -1.77
C PRO A 321 31.81 -2.08 -3.05
N GLY A 322 31.95 -0.75 -2.93
CA GLY A 322 31.70 0.18 -4.05
C GLY A 322 30.27 0.71 -4.11
N THR A 323 29.33 0.08 -3.40
CA THR A 323 27.98 0.65 -3.25
C THR A 323 27.99 1.94 -2.44
N LYS A 324 27.12 2.87 -2.83
CA LYS A 324 26.99 4.19 -2.17
C LYS A 324 25.53 4.57 -1.98
N PRO A 325 25.12 5.02 -0.79
CA PRO A 325 23.74 5.43 -0.57
C PRO A 325 23.44 6.69 -1.36
N LEU A 326 22.25 6.74 -1.95
CA LEU A 326 21.71 8.00 -2.44
C LEU A 326 21.54 8.94 -1.25
N THR A 327 21.93 10.19 -1.45
CA THR A 327 21.85 11.22 -0.44
C THR A 327 20.99 12.38 -0.90
N ALA A 328 20.34 13.04 0.06
CA ALA A 328 19.49 14.18 -0.20
C ALA A 328 19.85 15.35 0.73
N ARG A 329 20.13 16.52 0.16
CA ARG A 329 20.47 17.73 0.91
C ARG A 329 19.21 18.49 1.32
N LYS A 330 19.22 19.13 2.48
CA LYS A 330 18.12 20.02 2.89
C LYS A 330 18.01 21.17 1.88
N ALA A 331 16.85 21.27 1.23
CA ALA A 331 16.58 22.26 0.18
C ALA A 331 15.88 23.51 0.75
N VAL A 332 14.94 23.30 1.67
CA VAL A 332 14.18 24.37 2.33
C VAL A 332 14.62 24.46 3.80
N SER A 333 15.15 25.62 4.21
CA SER A 333 15.69 25.83 5.55
C SER A 333 14.62 25.72 6.63
N ILE A 334 13.48 26.39 6.43
CA ILE A 334 12.32 26.40 7.30
C ILE A 334 11.06 26.41 6.43
N LEU A 335 10.20 25.42 6.61
CA LEU A 335 8.85 25.42 6.05
C LEU A 335 8.00 26.43 6.83
N ARG A 336 7.99 27.70 6.40
CA ARG A 336 7.15 28.76 6.98
C ARG A 336 5.87 28.88 6.17
N THR A 337 4.75 28.97 6.86
CA THR A 337 3.50 29.42 6.25
C THR A 337 3.52 30.94 6.18
N ALA A 338 3.03 31.52 5.08
CA ALA A 338 2.54 32.89 5.13
C ALA A 338 1.37 32.98 6.12
N ASP A 339 1.04 34.19 6.58
CA ASP A 339 -0.09 34.42 7.49
C ASP A 339 -1.33 33.74 6.91
N GLN A 340 -1.88 32.78 7.65
CA GLN A 340 -3.08 32.08 7.23
C GLN A 340 -4.21 33.07 7.48
N GLY A 341 -4.95 33.45 6.43
CA GLY A 341 -6.07 34.37 6.57
C GLY A 341 -7.04 33.94 7.69
N ALA A 342 -7.99 34.80 8.03
CA ALA A 342 -8.94 34.51 9.10
C ALA A 342 -9.59 33.12 8.91
N PRO A 343 -9.70 32.30 9.97
CA PRO A 343 -10.41 31.03 9.91
C PRO A 343 -11.86 31.25 9.47
N SER A 344 -12.50 30.17 9.01
CA SER A 344 -13.82 30.26 8.40
C SER A 344 -14.80 30.80 9.44
N THR A 345 -15.75 31.62 9.00
CA THR A 345 -16.85 32.06 9.85
C THR A 345 -17.67 30.88 10.31
N ASP A 346 -18.28 31.02 11.49
CA ASP A 346 -19.11 30.01 12.14
C ASP A 346 -20.35 29.74 11.27
N GLU A 347 -20.34 28.65 10.50
CA GLU A 347 -21.46 28.21 9.68
C GLU A 347 -22.09 26.98 10.35
N ALA A 348 -23.40 27.06 10.61
CA ALA A 348 -24.13 25.96 11.22
C ALA A 348 -24.28 24.81 10.22
N LEU A 349 -23.80 23.63 10.60
CA LEU A 349 -23.90 22.40 9.82
C LEU A 349 -25.11 21.59 10.29
N SER A 350 -26.13 21.51 9.42
CA SER A 350 -27.27 20.60 9.61
C SER A 350 -26.87 19.18 9.18
N ILE A 351 -26.93 18.24 10.13
CA ILE A 351 -26.55 16.85 9.93
C ILE A 351 -27.72 15.94 10.30
N ALA A 352 -28.20 15.14 9.35
CA ALA A 352 -29.19 14.11 9.63
C ALA A 352 -28.52 12.88 10.26
N VAL A 353 -29.18 12.26 11.23
CA VAL A 353 -28.70 11.02 11.87
C VAL A 353 -29.70 9.90 11.59
N LEU A 354 -29.32 8.97 10.73
CA LEU A 354 -30.07 7.75 10.43
C LEU A 354 -29.62 6.65 11.39
N ALA A 355 -30.37 6.48 12.48
CA ALA A 355 -30.04 5.57 13.55
C ALA A 355 -31.27 4.79 14.03
N ALA A 356 -31.08 3.51 14.32
CA ALA A 356 -32.02 2.67 15.04
C ALA A 356 -32.00 2.98 16.55
N HIS A 357 -30.88 3.43 17.09
CA HIS A 357 -30.70 3.64 18.53
C HIS A 357 -30.47 5.11 18.89
N SER A 358 -31.35 5.69 19.71
CA SER A 358 -31.21 7.07 20.22
C SER A 358 -29.95 7.29 21.07
N ALA A 359 -29.42 6.24 21.70
CA ALA A 359 -28.15 6.27 22.43
C ALA A 359 -26.96 6.71 21.56
N LEU A 360 -27.04 6.51 20.23
CA LEU A 360 -26.01 6.96 19.31
C LEU A 360 -25.98 8.49 19.19
N VAL A 361 -27.14 9.15 19.20
CA VAL A 361 -27.24 10.62 19.07
C VAL A 361 -26.63 11.29 20.29
N LEU A 362 -27.00 10.84 21.49
CA LEU A 362 -26.41 11.32 22.76
C LEU A 362 -24.87 11.13 22.79
N ARG A 363 -24.39 10.02 22.23
CA ARG A 363 -22.95 9.75 22.08
C ARG A 363 -22.27 10.75 21.15
N LEU A 364 -22.91 11.14 20.05
CA LEU A 364 -22.42 12.16 19.13
C LEU A 364 -22.47 13.56 19.75
N GLU A 365 -23.56 13.95 20.42
CA GLU A 365 -23.68 15.23 21.12
C GLU A 365 -22.59 15.40 22.20
N LYS A 366 -22.34 14.35 22.99
CA LYS A 366 -21.23 14.35 23.95
C LYS A 366 -19.87 14.54 23.26
N ALA A 367 -19.69 13.96 22.08
CA ALA A 367 -18.46 14.08 21.31
C ALA A 367 -18.27 15.48 20.70
N ILE A 368 -19.35 16.17 20.30
CA ILE A 368 -19.30 17.58 19.83
C ILE A 368 -18.62 18.46 20.88
N ASN A 369 -19.07 18.36 22.14
CA ASN A 369 -18.50 19.13 23.25
C ASN A 369 -17.00 18.85 23.49
N ALA A 370 -16.54 17.65 23.11
CA ALA A 370 -15.13 17.26 23.25
C ALA A 370 -14.25 17.68 22.05
N LEU A 371 -14.83 18.14 20.92
CA LEU A 371 -14.06 18.48 19.73
C LEU A 371 -13.14 19.68 19.94
N GLN A 372 -13.64 20.75 20.56
CA GLN A 372 -12.88 22.01 20.70
C GLN A 372 -11.60 21.83 21.54
N GLU A 373 -11.67 21.02 22.59
CA GLU A 373 -10.53 20.72 23.46
C GLU A 373 -9.67 19.55 22.94
N GLY A 374 -10.26 18.65 22.15
CA GLY A 374 -9.65 17.36 21.85
C GLY A 374 -9.17 17.13 20.43
N ALA A 375 -9.62 17.90 19.46
CA ALA A 375 -9.26 17.71 18.06
C ALA A 375 -8.27 18.80 17.59
N LEU A 376 -7.03 18.40 17.28
CA LEU A 376 -5.98 19.35 16.90
C LEU A 376 -6.26 20.12 15.60
N VAL A 377 -7.16 19.62 14.75
CA VAL A 377 -7.59 20.30 13.52
C VAL A 377 -8.29 21.65 13.79
N PHE A 378 -8.96 21.77 14.95
CA PHE A 378 -9.63 23.00 15.41
C PHE A 378 -8.79 23.79 16.43
N LYS A 379 -7.49 23.53 16.53
CA LYS A 379 -6.64 24.23 17.50
C LYS A 379 -6.60 25.75 17.27
N ASN A 380 -6.67 26.17 16.00
CA ASN A 380 -6.57 27.57 15.58
C ASN A 380 -7.84 28.07 14.88
N ALA A 381 -8.92 27.29 14.90
CA ALA A 381 -10.19 27.60 14.22
C ALA A 381 -11.35 27.11 15.09
N PRO A 382 -12.48 27.83 15.13
CA PRO A 382 -13.65 27.36 15.87
C PRO A 382 -14.17 26.05 15.28
N VAL A 383 -14.73 25.20 16.14
CA VAL A 383 -15.59 24.10 15.69
C VAL A 383 -16.88 24.73 15.16
N PRO A 384 -17.32 24.41 13.91
CA PRO A 384 -18.59 24.93 13.41
C PRO A 384 -19.74 24.42 14.27
N ALA A 385 -20.78 25.24 14.48
CA ALA A 385 -22.01 24.77 15.12
C ALA A 385 -22.58 23.56 14.36
N MET A 386 -22.91 22.47 15.06
CA MET A 386 -23.45 21.25 14.46
C MET A 386 -24.84 20.98 15.02
N ASP A 387 -25.85 20.93 14.15
CA ASP A 387 -27.21 20.56 14.50
C ASP A 387 -27.48 19.11 14.06
N LEU A 388 -27.63 18.23 15.04
CA LEU A 388 -27.87 16.80 14.81
C LEU A 388 -29.38 16.51 14.88
N THR A 389 -29.99 16.18 13.73
CA THR A 389 -31.40 15.78 13.69
C THR A 389 -31.53 14.28 13.48
N GLN A 390 -31.99 13.55 14.50
CA GLN A 390 -32.33 12.13 14.34
C GLN A 390 -33.56 11.96 13.46
N LEU A 391 -33.45 11.08 12.47
CA LEU A 391 -34.58 10.75 11.59
C LEU A 391 -35.52 9.76 12.26
N SER A 392 -36.82 10.08 12.29
CA SER A 392 -37.88 9.18 12.74
C SER A 392 -38.42 8.39 11.56
N VAL A 393 -37.81 7.23 11.28
CA VAL A 393 -38.20 6.33 10.18
C VAL A 393 -38.47 4.93 10.72
N SER A 394 -39.43 4.23 10.12
CA SER A 394 -39.82 2.89 10.58
C SER A 394 -38.77 1.84 10.20
N ASP A 395 -38.73 0.70 10.91
CA ASP A 395 -37.88 -0.47 10.62
C ASP A 395 -36.36 -0.23 10.50
N ALA A 396 -35.85 0.91 10.99
CA ALA A 396 -34.44 1.29 10.87
C ALA A 396 -33.47 0.19 11.35
N ALA A 397 -33.79 -0.53 12.43
CA ALA A 397 -32.96 -1.60 12.96
C ALA A 397 -32.77 -2.74 11.94
N ASP A 398 -33.86 -3.27 11.38
CA ASP A 398 -33.80 -4.38 10.44
C ASP A 398 -33.11 -3.98 9.12
N MET A 399 -33.32 -2.74 8.68
CA MET A 399 -32.72 -2.19 7.45
C MET A 399 -31.20 -2.00 7.60
N LEU A 400 -30.76 -1.35 8.68
CA LEU A 400 -29.35 -1.01 8.91
C LEU A 400 -28.50 -2.23 9.32
N GLU A 401 -29.11 -3.27 9.90
CA GLU A 401 -28.42 -4.53 10.23
C GLU A 401 -28.31 -5.52 9.06
N GLY A 402 -28.89 -5.22 7.91
CA GLY A 402 -28.88 -6.10 6.74
C GLY A 402 -29.75 -7.35 6.94
N ARG A 403 -30.90 -7.21 7.62
CA ARG A 403 -31.91 -8.28 7.76
C ARG A 403 -32.93 -8.30 6.62
N ARG A 404 -33.00 -7.23 5.84
CA ARG A 404 -33.90 -7.06 4.68
C ARG A 404 -33.15 -7.17 3.36
N SER A 405 -33.87 -7.45 2.28
CA SER A 405 -33.29 -7.50 0.93
C SER A 405 -32.87 -6.11 0.44
N SER A 406 -31.93 -6.05 -0.51
CA SER A 406 -31.50 -4.78 -1.10
C SER A 406 -32.65 -4.01 -1.75
N ALA A 407 -33.65 -4.70 -2.31
CA ALA A 407 -34.84 -4.06 -2.90
C ALA A 407 -35.72 -3.38 -1.83
N GLU A 408 -35.91 -4.04 -0.68
CA GLU A 408 -36.64 -3.47 0.46
C GLU A 408 -35.90 -2.26 1.05
N VAL A 409 -34.56 -2.35 1.19
CA VAL A 409 -33.74 -1.23 1.68
C VAL A 409 -33.83 -0.03 0.72
N ILE A 410 -33.72 -0.26 -0.59
CA ILE A 410 -33.88 0.81 -1.60
C ILE A 410 -35.25 1.48 -1.49
N LYS A 411 -36.32 0.68 -1.38
CA LYS A 411 -37.68 1.18 -1.26
C LYS A 411 -37.84 2.04 -0.01
N TRP A 412 -37.38 1.54 1.14
CA TRP A 412 -37.39 2.28 2.40
C TRP A 412 -36.59 3.59 2.34
N LEU A 413 -35.41 3.56 1.72
CA LEU A 413 -34.61 4.77 1.53
C LEU A 413 -35.36 5.83 0.70
N GLY A 414 -36.05 5.42 -0.36
CA GLY A 414 -36.81 6.30 -1.24
C GLY A 414 -38.11 6.83 -0.63
N ASP A 415 -38.86 5.96 0.03
CA ASP A 415 -40.21 6.26 0.52
C ASP A 415 -40.19 7.01 1.87
N GLU A 416 -39.22 6.74 2.74
CA GLU A 416 -39.18 7.30 4.11
C GLU A 416 -37.94 8.16 4.36
N VAL A 417 -36.73 7.64 4.09
CA VAL A 417 -35.48 8.26 4.54
C VAL A 417 -35.15 9.55 3.78
N VAL A 418 -35.15 9.52 2.44
CA VAL A 418 -34.83 10.70 1.63
C VAL A 418 -35.84 11.83 1.86
N PRO A 419 -37.17 11.59 1.90
CA PRO A 419 -38.14 12.61 2.29
C PRO A 419 -37.89 13.20 3.68
N ALA A 420 -37.57 12.36 4.68
CA ALA A 420 -37.28 12.82 6.03
C ALA A 420 -36.03 13.70 6.09
N ILE A 421 -34.96 13.34 5.37
CA ILE A 421 -33.73 14.16 5.30
C ILE A 421 -34.00 15.51 4.63
N LYS A 422 -34.81 15.53 3.57
CA LYS A 422 -35.16 16.80 2.90
C LYS A 422 -35.89 17.78 3.82
N GLN A 423 -36.63 17.29 4.81
CA GLN A 423 -37.29 18.15 5.81
C GLN A 423 -36.30 18.80 6.78
N THR A 424 -35.11 18.22 6.98
CA THR A 424 -34.07 18.79 7.86
C THR A 424 -33.16 19.78 7.14
N GLY A 425 -33.16 19.77 5.80
CA GLY A 425 -32.23 20.57 4.99
C GLY A 425 -30.79 20.07 5.01
N ALA A 426 -30.52 18.93 5.64
CA ALA A 426 -29.17 18.38 5.74
C ALA A 426 -28.69 17.79 4.40
N SER A 427 -27.42 18.06 4.05
CA SER A 427 -26.72 17.41 2.93
C SER A 427 -25.85 16.23 3.37
N ILE A 428 -25.63 16.08 4.68
CA ILE A 428 -24.78 15.07 5.31
C ILE A 428 -25.63 14.17 6.19
N VAL A 429 -25.38 12.87 6.10
CA VAL A 429 -26.07 11.86 6.88
C VAL A 429 -25.07 11.01 7.65
N ILE A 430 -25.17 11.01 8.98
CA ILE A 430 -24.49 10.03 9.81
C ILE A 430 -25.38 8.78 9.87
N VAL A 431 -24.86 7.64 9.42
CA VAL A 431 -25.60 6.39 9.34
C VAL A 431 -25.05 5.39 10.36
N GLU A 432 -25.94 4.85 11.19
CA GLU A 432 -25.59 3.77 12.10
C GLU A 432 -25.29 2.47 11.35
N THR A 433 -24.27 1.75 11.79
CA THR A 433 -23.99 0.38 11.36
C THR A 433 -23.75 -0.52 12.58
N SER A 434 -23.86 -1.84 12.40
CA SER A 434 -23.75 -2.81 13.47
C SER A 434 -22.69 -3.88 13.17
N ALA A 435 -22.29 -4.62 14.20
CA ALA A 435 -21.42 -5.79 14.02
C ALA A 435 -22.07 -6.84 13.12
N LEU A 436 -23.39 -7.02 13.22
CA LEU A 436 -24.17 -7.93 12.39
C LEU A 436 -24.07 -7.56 10.90
N ALA A 437 -24.24 -6.27 10.55
CA ALA A 437 -24.07 -5.79 9.18
C ALA A 437 -22.62 -5.97 8.69
N ALA A 438 -21.64 -5.68 9.56
CA ALA A 438 -20.23 -5.83 9.22
C ALA A 438 -19.83 -7.30 8.94
N GLU A 439 -20.47 -8.28 9.58
CA GLU A 439 -20.24 -9.71 9.35
C GLU A 439 -20.84 -10.24 8.03
N LYS A 440 -21.80 -9.53 7.43
CA LYS A 440 -22.41 -9.92 6.15
C LYS A 440 -21.39 -9.94 5.01
N SER A 441 -21.71 -10.70 3.97
CA SER A 441 -20.95 -10.66 2.71
C SER A 441 -21.01 -9.25 2.10
N PRO A 442 -20.03 -8.86 1.26
CA PRO A 442 -19.95 -7.49 0.72
C PRO A 442 -21.20 -7.05 -0.08
N ASP A 443 -21.90 -7.98 -0.70
CA ASP A 443 -23.15 -7.76 -1.44
C ASP A 443 -24.38 -7.63 -0.52
N GLN A 444 -24.30 -8.18 0.70
CA GLN A 444 -25.37 -8.15 1.70
C GLN A 444 -25.18 -7.06 2.76
N ASP A 445 -24.02 -6.42 2.82
CA ASP A 445 -23.78 -5.29 3.72
C ASP A 445 -24.55 -4.05 3.20
N PRO A 446 -25.56 -3.56 3.95
CA PRO A 446 -26.38 -2.45 3.50
C PRO A 446 -25.59 -1.14 3.40
N LYS A 447 -24.42 -1.02 4.05
CA LYS A 447 -23.58 0.18 4.05
C LYS A 447 -23.31 0.73 2.65
N HIS A 448 -22.88 -0.14 1.74
CA HIS A 448 -22.46 0.26 0.39
C HIS A 448 -23.66 0.67 -0.47
N LEU A 449 -24.79 -0.01 -0.27
CA LEU A 449 -26.06 0.30 -0.92
C LEU A 449 -26.60 1.64 -0.45
N ILE A 450 -26.67 1.86 0.87
CA ILE A 450 -27.14 3.09 1.49
C ILE A 450 -26.31 4.28 1.03
N ARG A 451 -24.96 4.17 1.09
CA ARG A 451 -24.08 5.25 0.61
C ARG A 451 -24.37 5.62 -0.83
N ARG A 452 -24.46 4.62 -1.71
CA ARG A 452 -24.70 4.84 -3.14
C ARG A 452 -26.07 5.49 -3.39
N TYR A 453 -27.12 4.96 -2.78
CA TYR A 453 -28.48 5.43 -3.00
C TYR A 453 -28.67 6.86 -2.48
N LEU A 454 -28.19 7.16 -1.27
CA LEU A 454 -28.23 8.52 -0.73
C LEU A 454 -27.40 9.49 -1.59
N ALA A 455 -26.24 9.05 -2.11
CA ALA A 455 -25.43 9.85 -3.02
C ALA A 455 -26.14 10.18 -4.35
N GLN A 456 -26.98 9.27 -4.88
CA GLN A 456 -27.83 9.55 -6.05
C GLN A 456 -28.84 10.68 -5.80
N HIS A 457 -29.16 10.95 -4.53
CA HIS A 457 -30.01 12.07 -4.10
C HIS A 457 -29.20 13.29 -3.63
N GLY A 458 -27.89 13.33 -3.90
CA GLY A 458 -27.01 14.46 -3.51
C GLY A 458 -26.60 14.45 -2.05
N LEU A 459 -26.81 13.36 -1.32
CA LEU A 459 -26.52 13.24 0.11
C LEU A 459 -25.23 12.45 0.35
N VAL A 460 -24.33 13.01 1.16
CA VAL A 460 -23.06 12.34 1.53
C VAL A 460 -23.18 11.65 2.88
N THR A 461 -22.51 10.51 3.04
CA THR A 461 -22.72 9.62 4.20
C THR A 461 -21.45 9.31 4.96
N GLN A 462 -21.53 9.38 6.28
CA GLN A 462 -20.51 8.89 7.20
C GLN A 462 -21.09 7.81 8.12
N PHE A 463 -20.41 6.67 8.24
CA PHE A 463 -20.91 5.56 9.06
C PHE A 463 -20.28 5.53 10.44
N ILE A 464 -21.07 5.16 11.45
CA ILE A 464 -20.60 4.97 12.82
C ILE A 464 -21.12 3.64 13.38
N MET A 465 -20.22 2.87 13.97
CA MET A 465 -20.55 1.58 14.58
C MET A 465 -21.30 1.81 15.89
N HIS A 466 -22.45 1.16 16.03
CA HIS A 466 -23.16 1.00 17.29
C HIS A 466 -22.32 0.21 18.28
N VAL A 467 -22.25 0.67 19.53
CA VAL A 467 -21.57 -0.04 20.61
C VAL A 467 -22.59 -0.25 21.72
N ASP A 468 -23.01 -1.50 21.90
CA ASP A 468 -23.86 -1.87 23.02
C ASP A 468 -23.06 -1.76 24.32
N GLN A 469 -23.44 -0.81 25.17
CA GLN A 469 -22.77 -0.55 26.45
C GLN A 469 -23.07 -1.65 27.50
N THR A 470 -24.08 -2.49 27.26
CA THR A 470 -24.52 -3.56 28.17
C THR A 470 -23.97 -4.94 27.81
N ALA A 471 -23.43 -5.11 26.61
CA ALA A 471 -22.79 -6.36 26.19
C ALA A 471 -21.57 -6.65 27.09
N PRO A 472 -21.42 -7.87 27.64
CA PRO A 472 -20.26 -8.22 28.44
C PRO A 472 -19.02 -8.08 27.57
N THR A 473 -18.21 -7.05 27.83
CA THR A 473 -16.94 -6.84 27.14
C THR A 473 -16.09 -8.09 27.33
N SER A 474 -15.99 -8.93 26.30
CA SER A 474 -15.12 -10.10 26.33
C SER A 474 -13.69 -9.60 26.59
N LYS A 475 -13.20 -9.92 27.78
CA LYS A 475 -11.86 -9.59 28.30
C LYS A 475 -11.46 -8.13 28.09
N LYS A 476 -11.90 -7.25 29.01
CA LYS A 476 -11.05 -6.13 29.45
C LYS A 476 -9.72 -6.72 29.92
N ASN A 477 -8.75 -6.87 29.02
CA ASN A 477 -7.36 -6.80 29.41
C ASN A 477 -7.23 -5.53 30.25
N ASN A 478 -6.64 -5.63 31.44
CA ASN A 478 -6.25 -4.52 32.32
C ASN A 478 -5.30 -3.55 31.58
N ARG A 479 -5.76 -2.93 30.49
CA ARG A 479 -5.27 -1.62 30.08
C ARG A 479 -5.65 -0.74 31.26
N ARG A 480 -4.63 -0.29 32.00
CA ARG A 480 -4.75 0.92 32.82
C ARG A 480 -5.68 1.85 32.06
N LYS A 481 -6.78 2.29 32.68
CA LYS A 481 -7.57 3.42 32.17
C LYS A 481 -6.55 4.43 31.67
N THR A 482 -6.41 4.54 30.36
CA THR A 482 -5.79 5.72 29.78
C THR A 482 -6.65 6.86 30.32
N GLU A 483 -6.04 7.89 30.88
CA GLU A 483 -6.69 9.05 31.54
C GLU A 483 -7.66 9.84 30.62
N ASP A 484 -8.01 9.27 29.49
CA ASP A 484 -8.69 9.90 28.38
C ASP A 484 -9.95 9.09 28.04
N ASP A 485 -11.06 9.48 28.67
CA ASP A 485 -12.39 8.88 28.51
C ASP A 485 -13.10 9.39 27.22
N ARG A 486 -12.39 10.05 26.30
CA ARG A 486 -12.97 10.60 25.05
C ARG A 486 -13.32 9.50 24.05
N ASP A 487 -14.47 9.67 23.39
CA ASP A 487 -14.91 8.78 22.33
C ASP A 487 -14.30 9.19 20.97
N PHE A 488 -13.05 8.80 20.75
CA PHE A 488 -12.33 9.11 19.51
C PHE A 488 -13.06 8.67 18.24
N LYS A 489 -13.87 7.60 18.29
CA LYS A 489 -14.62 7.14 17.10
C LYS A 489 -15.73 8.11 16.77
N ALA A 490 -16.51 8.54 17.77
CA ALA A 490 -17.57 9.54 17.58
C ALA A 490 -16.98 10.91 17.17
N MET A 491 -15.89 11.34 17.80
CA MET A 491 -15.18 12.57 17.42
C MET A 491 -14.70 12.52 15.96
N ASN A 492 -14.08 11.41 15.54
CA ASN A 492 -13.64 11.25 14.15
C ASN A 492 -14.83 11.26 13.18
N THR A 493 -15.95 10.60 13.51
CA THR A 493 -17.18 10.67 12.70
C THR A 493 -17.63 12.12 12.48
N LEU A 494 -17.62 12.95 13.52
CA LEU A 494 -18.00 14.37 13.41
C LEU A 494 -17.00 15.17 12.58
N ILE A 495 -15.70 14.95 12.77
CA ILE A 495 -14.65 15.59 11.94
C ILE A 495 -14.82 15.23 10.46
N GLU A 496 -15.15 13.97 10.16
CA GLU A 496 -15.46 13.54 8.80
C GLU A 496 -16.74 14.18 8.26
N SER A 497 -17.79 14.33 9.08
CA SER A 497 -18.99 15.07 8.70
C SER A 497 -18.71 16.54 8.36
N VAL A 498 -17.88 17.22 9.16
CA VAL A 498 -17.40 18.58 8.85
C VAL A 498 -16.67 18.60 7.52
N ARG A 499 -15.78 17.63 7.27
CA ARG A 499 -15.07 17.54 5.98
C ARG A 499 -16.01 17.36 4.80
N LEU A 500 -16.97 16.45 4.94
CA LEU A 500 -17.96 16.13 3.90
C LEU A 500 -18.86 17.31 3.57
N SER A 501 -19.03 18.28 4.49
CA SER A 501 -19.75 19.53 4.22
C SER A 501 -19.04 20.48 3.25
N GLY A 502 -17.75 20.27 3.00
CA GLY A 502 -16.89 21.22 2.29
C GLY A 502 -16.33 22.33 3.19
N TYR A 503 -16.71 22.39 4.47
CA TYR A 503 -16.14 23.33 5.44
C TYR A 503 -14.67 23.02 5.71
N LEU A 504 -13.83 24.05 5.59
CA LEU A 504 -12.38 23.98 5.82
C LEU A 504 -11.98 24.89 6.98
N PRO A 505 -11.65 24.32 8.17
CA PRO A 505 -11.34 25.12 9.36
C PRO A 505 -10.17 26.09 9.14
N ASN A 506 -9.18 25.67 8.35
CA ASN A 506 -8.00 26.46 8.03
C ASN A 506 -7.87 26.64 6.51
N THR A 507 -7.16 27.67 6.08
CA THR A 507 -6.83 27.87 4.65
C THR A 507 -5.81 26.84 4.17
N PHE A 508 -5.80 26.56 2.86
CA PHE A 508 -4.70 25.82 2.25
C PHE A 508 -3.42 26.66 2.34
N PRO A 509 -2.34 26.16 2.97
CA PRO A 509 -1.15 26.95 3.23
C PRO A 509 -0.44 27.39 1.94
N LYS A 510 0.14 28.58 1.98
CA LYS A 510 0.92 29.16 0.88
C LYS A 510 2.39 29.35 1.27
N ALA A 511 3.30 28.97 0.38
CA ALA A 511 4.72 29.34 0.45
C ALA A 511 4.89 30.83 0.12
N LYS A 512 5.86 31.49 0.75
CA LYS A 512 6.07 32.94 0.59
C LYS A 512 6.32 33.33 -0.88
N ALA A 513 7.04 32.48 -1.62
CA ALA A 513 7.41 32.72 -3.01
C ALA A 513 6.37 32.25 -4.04
N VAL A 514 5.21 31.75 -3.59
CA VAL A 514 4.09 31.41 -4.47
C VAL A 514 3.08 32.55 -4.49
N GLU A 515 2.61 32.90 -5.69
CA GLU A 515 1.67 33.99 -5.89
C GLU A 515 0.31 33.68 -5.23
N PRO A 516 -0.35 34.69 -4.62
CA PRO A 516 -1.76 34.55 -4.21
C PRO A 516 -2.63 34.13 -5.40
N GLY A 517 -3.68 33.35 -5.15
CA GLY A 517 -4.58 32.90 -6.22
C GLY A 517 -4.07 31.70 -7.03
N THR A 518 -2.89 31.15 -6.69
CA THR A 518 -2.40 29.93 -7.35
C THR A 518 -3.31 28.74 -7.09
N THR A 519 -3.82 28.15 -8.17
CA THR A 519 -4.61 26.93 -8.15
C THR A 519 -3.69 25.72 -8.09
N VAL A 520 -3.99 24.80 -7.18
CA VAL A 520 -3.40 23.46 -7.13
C VAL A 520 -4.45 22.45 -7.54
N LEU A 521 -4.32 21.92 -8.75
CA LEU A 521 -5.13 20.82 -9.27
C LEU A 521 -4.41 19.52 -8.95
N SER A 522 -5.12 18.52 -8.48
CA SER A 522 -4.54 17.21 -8.21
C SER A 522 -5.37 16.08 -8.80
N VAL A 523 -4.68 15.05 -9.28
CA VAL A 523 -5.28 13.85 -9.85
C VAL A 523 -4.80 12.64 -9.06
N TYR A 524 -5.70 12.05 -8.28
CA TYR A 524 -5.48 10.77 -7.61
C TYR A 524 -6.05 9.63 -8.46
N LEU A 525 -5.41 8.47 -8.48
CA LEU A 525 -5.89 7.32 -9.24
C LEU A 525 -5.89 6.06 -8.37
N ASP A 526 -7.08 5.50 -8.16
CA ASP A 526 -7.22 4.13 -7.64
C ASP A 526 -7.43 3.12 -8.78
N ARG A 527 -6.87 1.93 -8.62
CA ARG A 527 -6.95 0.83 -9.59
C ARG A 527 -7.64 -0.38 -8.96
N LEU A 528 -8.84 -0.69 -9.45
CA LEU A 528 -9.55 -1.89 -9.07
C LEU A 528 -9.26 -3.01 -10.07
N GLN A 529 -8.37 -3.90 -9.67
CA GLN A 529 -8.18 -5.18 -10.37
C GLN A 529 -9.27 -6.18 -9.98
N GLN A 530 -10.11 -6.57 -10.93
CA GLN A 530 -11.10 -7.66 -10.85
C GLN A 530 -10.79 -8.69 -11.96
N PRO A 531 -11.36 -9.91 -11.93
CA PRO A 531 -11.26 -10.82 -13.08
C PRO A 531 -11.75 -10.12 -14.36
N GLY A 532 -10.89 -9.94 -15.36
CA GLY A 532 -11.20 -9.22 -16.59
C GLY A 532 -10.34 -7.95 -16.76
N GLN A 533 -10.84 -6.96 -17.49
CA GLN A 533 -10.15 -5.70 -17.71
C GLN A 533 -10.07 -4.87 -16.42
N ALA A 534 -8.94 -4.18 -16.21
CA ALA A 534 -8.74 -3.31 -15.07
C ALA A 534 -9.72 -2.12 -15.12
N LYS A 535 -10.28 -1.78 -13.95
CA LYS A 535 -11.15 -0.62 -13.76
C LYS A 535 -10.45 0.43 -12.91
N TYR A 536 -10.76 1.69 -13.16
CA TYR A 536 -10.06 2.83 -12.59
C TYR A 536 -11.03 3.86 -12.00
N LEU A 537 -10.62 4.47 -10.89
CA LEU A 537 -11.31 5.60 -10.28
C LEU A 537 -10.34 6.79 -10.21
N PRO A 538 -10.30 7.65 -11.25
CA PRO A 538 -9.58 8.91 -11.18
C PRO A 538 -10.43 9.91 -10.37
N VAL A 539 -9.84 10.55 -9.37
CA VAL A 539 -10.49 11.64 -8.63
C VAL A 539 -9.66 12.90 -8.82
N VAL A 540 -10.29 13.91 -9.43
CA VAL A 540 -9.65 15.19 -9.72
C VAL A 540 -10.21 16.24 -8.77
N THR A 541 -9.32 16.89 -8.03
CA THR A 541 -9.67 17.97 -7.10
C THR A 541 -8.88 19.21 -7.44
N ARG A 542 -9.43 20.39 -7.12
CA ARG A 542 -8.66 21.63 -7.15
C ARG A 542 -8.90 22.48 -5.90
N THR A 543 -7.91 23.29 -5.57
CA THR A 543 -8.01 24.31 -4.53
C THR A 543 -7.18 25.53 -4.90
N VAL A 544 -7.42 26.66 -4.25
CA VAL A 544 -6.60 27.87 -4.36
C VAL A 544 -5.78 28.04 -3.08
N VAL A 545 -4.48 28.25 -3.20
CA VAL A 545 -3.63 28.48 -2.03
C VAL A 545 -4.06 29.77 -1.31
N GLY A 546 -4.18 29.69 0.02
CA GLY A 546 -4.71 30.76 0.85
C GLY A 546 -6.24 30.83 0.91
N SER A 547 -6.98 29.96 0.21
CA SER A 547 -8.44 29.88 0.31
C SER A 547 -8.91 28.75 1.23
N GLN A 548 -10.21 28.77 1.54
CA GLN A 548 -10.97 27.71 2.21
C GLN A 548 -11.95 27.05 1.23
N SER A 549 -11.53 26.89 -0.03
CA SER A 549 -12.35 26.26 -1.05
C SER A 549 -11.66 25.04 -1.66
N ALA A 550 -12.46 24.00 -1.90
CA ALA A 550 -12.08 22.83 -2.67
C ALA A 550 -13.23 22.47 -3.61
N GLU A 551 -12.88 22.05 -4.82
CA GLU A 551 -13.83 21.58 -5.82
C GLU A 551 -13.37 20.23 -6.37
N VAL A 552 -14.33 19.48 -6.92
CA VAL A 552 -14.11 18.17 -7.51
C VAL A 552 -14.56 18.21 -8.96
N PHE A 553 -13.72 17.74 -9.88
CA PHE A 553 -14.14 17.53 -11.26
C PHE A 553 -14.61 16.08 -11.44
N TRP A 554 -15.78 15.91 -12.05
CA TRP A 554 -16.32 14.59 -12.31
C TRP A 554 -17.07 14.53 -13.64
N ALA A 555 -16.91 13.41 -14.35
CA ALA A 555 -17.70 12.98 -15.49
C ALA A 555 -18.05 11.51 -15.26
N ALA A 556 -19.32 11.13 -15.26
CA ALA A 556 -19.67 9.72 -15.10
C ALA A 556 -19.24 8.94 -16.36
N PRO A 557 -18.87 7.65 -16.25
CA PRO A 557 -18.49 6.84 -17.42
C PRO A 557 -19.54 6.83 -18.53
N GLU A 558 -20.82 6.88 -18.16
CA GLU A 558 -21.98 6.86 -19.07
C GLU A 558 -22.39 8.28 -19.54
N ALA A 559 -21.88 9.34 -18.91
CA ALA A 559 -22.22 10.73 -19.22
C ALA A 559 -20.91 11.54 -19.38
N PRO A 560 -20.33 11.56 -20.60
CA PRO A 560 -18.94 11.93 -20.80
C PRO A 560 -18.62 13.42 -20.64
N ALA A 561 -19.62 14.29 -20.48
CA ALA A 561 -19.40 15.71 -20.26
C ALA A 561 -19.20 16.00 -18.76
N GLY A 562 -17.97 16.24 -18.36
CA GLY A 562 -17.62 16.57 -16.97
C GLY A 562 -17.80 18.04 -16.63
N ARG A 563 -17.92 18.31 -15.33
CA ARG A 563 -17.93 19.66 -14.76
C ARG A 563 -17.24 19.72 -13.41
N TRP A 564 -16.94 20.94 -12.97
CA TRP A 564 -16.52 21.20 -11.60
C TRP A 564 -17.75 21.28 -10.69
N TYR A 565 -17.65 20.63 -9.54
CA TYR A 565 -18.66 20.59 -8.48
C TYR A 565 -18.09 21.22 -7.22
N PRO A 566 -18.92 21.92 -6.42
CA PRO A 566 -18.63 22.13 -5.00
C PRO A 566 -18.30 20.79 -4.34
N PHE A 567 -17.42 20.81 -3.33
CA PHE A 567 -16.85 19.59 -2.75
C PHE A 567 -17.91 18.53 -2.41
N THR A 568 -18.91 18.86 -1.59
CA THR A 568 -20.00 17.98 -1.15
C THR A 568 -20.75 17.34 -2.31
N GLU A 569 -21.15 18.15 -3.29
CA GLU A 569 -21.86 17.67 -4.48
C GLU A 569 -20.98 16.73 -5.32
N GLY A 570 -19.68 17.03 -5.44
CA GLY A 570 -18.73 16.20 -6.16
C GLY A 570 -18.52 14.84 -5.50
N VAL A 571 -18.44 14.79 -4.17
CA VAL A 571 -18.39 13.52 -3.42
C VAL A 571 -19.64 12.69 -3.69
N ALA A 572 -20.83 13.29 -3.59
CA ALA A 572 -22.09 12.61 -3.90
C ALA A 572 -22.12 12.12 -5.36
N ALA A 573 -21.73 12.96 -6.32
CA ALA A 573 -21.72 12.60 -7.74
C ALA A 573 -20.80 11.40 -8.04
N ILE A 574 -19.63 11.32 -7.38
CA ILE A 574 -18.73 10.17 -7.50
C ILE A 574 -19.33 8.93 -6.83
N HIS A 575 -19.79 9.04 -5.58
CA HIS A 575 -20.33 7.91 -4.80
C HIS A 575 -21.64 7.35 -5.36
N ALA A 576 -22.39 8.14 -6.14
CA ALA A 576 -23.60 7.71 -6.83
C ALA A 576 -23.35 6.69 -7.97
N THR A 577 -22.12 6.63 -8.49
CA THR A 577 -21.79 5.81 -9.65
C THR A 577 -21.54 4.33 -9.30
N THR A 578 -21.97 3.44 -10.21
CA THR A 578 -21.76 1.99 -10.10
C THR A 578 -20.61 1.52 -10.99
N ALA A 579 -20.52 2.10 -12.19
CA ALA A 579 -19.48 1.83 -13.17
C ALA A 579 -18.23 2.67 -12.88
N LEU A 580 -17.07 2.07 -13.15
CA LEU A 580 -15.76 2.71 -13.06
C LEU A 580 -15.15 2.85 -14.47
N HIS A 581 -14.23 3.78 -14.63
CA HIS A 581 -13.64 4.09 -15.93
C HIS A 581 -12.74 2.95 -16.44
N GLY A 582 -12.73 2.77 -17.76
CA GLY A 582 -11.65 2.09 -18.46
C GLY A 582 -10.47 3.03 -18.76
N PRO A 583 -9.39 2.53 -19.40
CA PRO A 583 -8.21 3.32 -19.74
C PRO A 583 -8.48 4.64 -20.45
N ASP A 584 -9.33 4.63 -21.49
CA ASP A 584 -9.62 5.83 -22.28
C ASP A 584 -10.46 6.84 -21.52
N GLY A 585 -11.42 6.35 -20.71
CA GLY A 585 -12.23 7.18 -19.83
C GLY A 585 -11.40 7.95 -18.79
N VAL A 586 -10.29 7.37 -18.31
CA VAL A 586 -9.34 8.07 -17.42
C VAL A 586 -8.70 9.25 -18.15
N LYS A 587 -8.15 9.02 -19.35
CA LYS A 587 -7.51 10.08 -20.14
C LYS A 587 -8.51 11.19 -20.48
N GLN A 588 -9.72 10.82 -20.90
CA GLN A 588 -10.78 11.76 -21.25
C GLN A 588 -11.17 12.65 -20.06
N LEU A 589 -11.43 12.07 -18.88
CA LEU A 589 -11.82 12.82 -17.69
C LEU A 589 -10.72 13.80 -17.27
N ILE A 590 -9.46 13.36 -17.26
CA ILE A 590 -8.31 14.22 -16.92
C ILE A 590 -8.17 15.36 -17.94
N SER A 591 -8.26 15.07 -19.24
CA SER A 591 -8.19 16.09 -20.29
C SER A 591 -9.28 17.14 -20.14
N GLN A 592 -10.53 16.74 -19.82
CA GLN A 592 -11.61 17.70 -19.63
C GLN A 592 -11.42 18.57 -18.40
N ALA A 593 -10.93 18.02 -17.29
CA ALA A 593 -10.63 18.80 -16.10
C ALA A 593 -9.58 19.90 -16.37
N LEU A 594 -8.65 19.63 -17.28
CA LEU A 594 -7.59 20.56 -17.68
C LEU A 594 -8.02 21.60 -18.71
N LEU A 595 -9.24 21.54 -19.26
CA LEU A 595 -9.77 22.57 -20.15
C LEU A 595 -10.13 23.87 -19.41
N SER A 596 -10.57 23.76 -18.15
CA SER A 596 -10.85 24.91 -17.27
C SER A 596 -10.34 24.61 -15.86
N PRO A 597 -9.02 24.52 -15.67
CA PRO A 597 -8.44 23.99 -14.43
C PRO A 597 -8.51 24.99 -13.29
N THR A 598 -8.60 26.28 -13.58
CA THR A 598 -8.61 27.38 -12.61
C THR A 598 -10.00 28.00 -12.47
N THR A 599 -10.29 28.59 -11.31
CA THR A 599 -11.51 29.39 -11.10
C THR A 599 -11.42 30.77 -11.74
N THR A 600 -10.20 31.28 -11.87
CA THR A 600 -9.89 32.56 -12.52
C THR A 600 -9.04 32.28 -13.75
N ALA A 601 -9.47 32.77 -14.91
CA ALA A 601 -8.73 32.64 -16.15
C ALA A 601 -7.29 33.14 -15.97
N ASP A 602 -6.34 32.43 -16.59
CA ASP A 602 -4.90 32.75 -16.59
C ASP A 602 -4.24 32.81 -15.21
N SER A 603 -4.91 32.37 -14.15
CA SER A 603 -4.28 32.28 -12.83
C SER A 603 -3.24 31.16 -12.79
N PRO A 604 -2.18 31.33 -11.98
CA PRO A 604 -1.19 30.30 -11.75
C PRO A 604 -1.73 28.90 -11.46
N LEU A 605 -1.18 27.88 -12.12
CA LEU A 605 -1.59 26.48 -12.00
C LEU A 605 -0.44 25.52 -11.67
N ILE A 606 -0.59 24.78 -10.58
CA ILE A 606 0.24 23.61 -10.24
C ILE A 606 -0.61 22.35 -10.39
N VAL A 607 -0.20 21.44 -11.28
CA VAL A 607 -0.84 20.15 -11.53
C VAL A 607 -0.07 19.03 -10.82
N CYS A 608 -0.67 18.46 -9.77
CA CYS A 608 -0.14 17.33 -9.02
C CYS A 608 -0.71 16.01 -9.55
N LEU A 609 0.14 15.16 -10.13
CA LEU A 609 -0.24 13.88 -10.73
C LEU A 609 0.23 12.73 -9.85
N ASP A 610 -0.67 11.82 -9.49
CA ASP A 610 -0.31 10.57 -8.82
C ASP A 610 0.62 9.75 -9.73
N SER A 611 1.70 9.22 -9.15
CA SER A 611 2.61 8.27 -9.77
C SER A 611 1.95 7.08 -10.47
N ASN A 612 0.75 6.66 -10.06
CA ASN A 612 -0.01 5.58 -10.71
C ASN A 612 -0.46 5.93 -12.14
N LEU A 613 -0.50 7.21 -12.49
CA LEU A 613 -0.80 7.70 -13.84
C LEU A 613 0.30 7.41 -14.86
N ARG A 614 1.49 6.93 -14.43
CA ARG A 614 2.59 6.49 -15.32
C ARG A 614 2.21 5.38 -16.30
N THR A 615 1.10 4.68 -16.03
CA THR A 615 0.51 3.69 -16.94
C THR A 615 -0.10 4.34 -18.17
N PHE A 616 -0.58 5.59 -18.06
CA PHE A 616 -1.26 6.32 -19.13
C PHE A 616 -0.38 7.39 -19.77
N TYR A 617 0.56 7.96 -19.01
CA TYR A 617 1.44 9.05 -19.42
C TYR A 617 2.90 8.64 -19.19
N GLY A 618 3.62 8.37 -20.28
CA GLY A 618 4.98 7.83 -20.23
C GLY A 618 5.98 8.79 -19.58
N ALA A 619 5.78 10.10 -19.69
CA ALA A 619 6.64 11.11 -19.08
C ALA A 619 6.62 11.09 -17.54
N LEU A 620 5.68 10.38 -16.90
CA LEU A 620 5.63 10.21 -15.44
C LEU A 620 6.45 9.01 -14.94
N LYS A 621 6.99 8.18 -15.84
CA LYS A 621 7.88 7.06 -15.47
C LYS A 621 9.22 7.60 -14.96
N ASP A 622 9.95 6.75 -14.24
CA ASP A 622 11.36 7.00 -13.91
C ASP A 622 12.28 6.62 -15.09
N SER A 623 11.84 5.67 -15.94
CA SER A 623 12.47 5.38 -17.23
C SER A 623 12.14 6.47 -18.26
N PRO A 624 12.91 6.55 -19.37
CA PRO A 624 12.50 7.33 -20.52
C PRO A 624 11.06 7.00 -20.96
N GLY A 625 10.30 8.04 -21.28
CA GLY A 625 8.90 7.93 -21.66
C GLY A 625 8.35 9.29 -22.08
N GLN A 626 7.35 9.26 -22.97
CA GLN A 626 6.77 10.47 -23.55
C GLN A 626 5.29 10.60 -23.22
N GLY A 627 4.76 11.81 -23.40
CA GLY A 627 3.36 12.13 -23.22
C GLY A 627 3.02 12.54 -21.79
N LEU A 628 2.40 13.71 -21.68
CA LEU A 628 1.81 14.28 -20.48
C LEU A 628 0.31 14.50 -20.71
N PRO A 629 -0.49 14.63 -19.63
CA PRO A 629 -1.84 15.16 -19.78
C PRO A 629 -1.77 16.58 -20.37
N PRO A 630 -2.77 17.01 -21.16
CA PRO A 630 -2.75 18.30 -21.86
C PRO A 630 -3.02 19.46 -20.89
N ALA A 631 -2.04 19.77 -20.03
CA ALA A 631 -2.10 20.93 -19.16
C ALA A 631 -1.93 22.23 -19.97
N PRO A 632 -2.54 23.35 -19.55
CA PRO A 632 -2.32 24.65 -20.17
C PRO A 632 -0.84 25.05 -20.18
N GLU A 633 -0.45 25.88 -21.15
CA GLU A 633 0.88 26.46 -21.22
C GLU A 633 1.20 27.25 -19.95
N GLY A 634 2.47 27.22 -19.52
CA GLY A 634 2.94 27.85 -18.29
C GLY A 634 2.61 27.12 -16.98
N ALA A 635 1.78 26.07 -17.01
CA ALA A 635 1.46 25.27 -15.82
C ALA A 635 2.69 24.50 -15.30
N ALA A 636 2.81 24.41 -13.97
CA ALA A 636 3.79 23.54 -13.34
C ALA A 636 3.23 22.11 -13.21
N ILE A 637 3.97 21.10 -13.65
CA ILE A 637 3.57 19.69 -13.56
C ILE A 637 4.46 18.96 -12.56
N VAL A 638 3.84 18.34 -11.57
CA VAL A 638 4.52 17.66 -10.47
C VAL A 638 3.98 16.25 -10.31
N ARG A 639 4.85 15.25 -10.32
CA ARG A 639 4.49 13.87 -9.95
C ARG A 639 4.66 13.67 -8.45
N ILE A 640 3.64 13.11 -7.81
CA ILE A 640 3.63 12.75 -6.40
C ILE A 640 3.67 11.23 -6.25
N ARG A 641 4.60 10.75 -5.41
CA ARG A 641 4.67 9.33 -5.02
C ARG A 641 4.75 9.25 -3.49
N ALA A 642 3.88 8.42 -2.91
CA ALA A 642 3.79 8.19 -1.46
C ALA A 642 3.53 6.72 -1.11
N ASP A 643 3.76 5.83 -2.08
CA ASP A 643 3.57 4.39 -1.99
C ASP A 643 4.80 3.67 -1.41
N GLU A 644 4.80 2.34 -1.45
CA GLU A 644 5.94 1.55 -0.99
C GLU A 644 7.20 1.69 -1.87
N HIS A 645 7.10 2.29 -3.07
CA HIS A 645 8.22 2.58 -3.96
C HIS A 645 8.98 3.86 -3.63
N VAL A 646 8.49 4.66 -2.67
CA VAL A 646 9.27 5.78 -2.17
C VAL A 646 10.50 5.29 -1.40
N ALA A 647 11.66 5.82 -1.79
CA ALA A 647 12.90 5.62 -1.07
C ALA A 647 12.84 6.24 0.33
N GLN A 648 12.99 5.40 1.35
CA GLN A 648 12.92 5.78 2.75
C GLN A 648 14.16 6.57 3.16
N ILE A 649 14.04 7.35 4.23
CA ILE A 649 15.17 8.01 4.89
C ILE A 649 15.69 7.07 5.98
N THR A 650 16.98 6.75 5.94
CA THR A 650 17.59 5.76 6.86
C THR A 650 18.44 6.42 7.93
N GLY A 651 19.20 7.46 7.58
CA GLY A 651 20.19 8.05 8.49
C GLY A 651 20.63 9.47 8.14
N ASP A 652 21.40 10.06 9.03
CA ASP A 652 22.00 11.39 8.88
C ASP A 652 23.42 11.25 8.35
N HIS A 653 23.61 11.53 7.06
CA HIS A 653 24.92 11.34 6.42
C HIS A 653 25.94 12.36 6.90
N THR A 654 25.51 13.58 7.24
CA THR A 654 26.40 14.65 7.68
C THR A 654 26.95 14.36 9.08
N LYS A 655 26.09 13.87 9.98
CA LYS A 655 26.47 13.67 11.37
C LYS A 655 27.14 12.31 11.61
N ASP A 656 26.57 11.26 11.04
CA ASP A 656 26.93 9.89 11.37
C ASP A 656 27.23 9.11 10.07
N PRO A 657 28.23 9.52 9.26
CA PRO A 657 28.48 8.97 7.92
C PRO A 657 28.75 7.47 7.91
N ASP A 658 29.46 6.98 8.93
CA ASP A 658 30.08 5.65 8.97
C ASP A 658 29.41 4.67 9.95
N ALA A 659 28.32 5.07 10.61
CA ALA A 659 27.62 4.21 11.57
C ALA A 659 26.10 4.42 11.57
N PRO A 660 25.32 3.35 11.83
CA PRO A 660 23.87 3.47 11.94
C PRO A 660 23.49 4.24 13.20
N LYS A 661 22.65 5.28 13.03
CA LYS A 661 22.20 6.14 14.15
C LYS A 661 20.76 6.59 13.98
N PHE A 662 20.09 6.79 15.11
CA PHE A 662 18.71 7.27 15.11
C PHE A 662 18.66 8.69 14.59
N ILE A 663 17.91 8.86 13.51
CA ILE A 663 17.91 10.07 12.72
C ILE A 663 17.04 11.20 13.30
N GLY A 664 16.08 10.91 14.19
CA GLY A 664 15.12 11.91 14.67
C GLY A 664 14.07 12.28 13.61
N THR A 665 13.32 13.38 13.80
CA THR A 665 12.15 13.68 12.94
C THR A 665 12.51 14.16 11.54
N ARG A 666 13.62 14.91 11.44
CA ARG A 666 14.14 15.52 10.20
C ARG A 666 13.06 16.14 9.30
N LEU A 667 12.00 16.70 9.90
CA LEU A 667 10.91 17.33 9.16
C LEU A 667 11.45 18.40 8.21
N GLY A 668 11.12 18.30 6.92
CA GLY A 668 11.57 19.27 5.93
C GLY A 668 11.54 18.76 4.50
N VAL A 669 12.03 19.59 3.58
CA VAL A 669 12.18 19.27 2.15
C VAL A 669 13.64 19.07 1.82
N TYR A 670 13.94 17.96 1.16
CA TYR A 670 15.28 17.54 0.79
C TYR A 670 15.34 17.30 -0.71
N GLN A 671 16.32 17.87 -1.39
CA GLN A 671 16.56 17.60 -2.81
C GLN A 671 17.54 16.45 -2.95
N SER A 672 17.27 15.53 -3.87
CA SER A 672 18.22 14.50 -4.27
C SER A 672 19.53 15.13 -4.75
N LEU A 673 20.67 14.56 -4.37
CA LEU A 673 21.96 14.95 -4.96
C LEU A 673 22.20 14.32 -6.34
N GLU A 674 21.36 13.37 -6.73
CA GLU A 674 21.46 12.64 -8.01
C GLU A 674 20.54 13.20 -9.10
N SER A 675 19.47 13.90 -8.71
CA SER A 675 18.53 14.51 -9.66
C SER A 675 18.02 15.83 -9.11
N ALA A 676 18.22 16.90 -9.87
CA ALA A 676 17.78 18.25 -9.50
C ALA A 676 16.25 18.39 -9.46
N SER A 677 15.55 17.50 -10.19
CA SER A 677 14.08 17.47 -10.32
C SER A 677 13.38 16.74 -9.18
N VAL A 678 14.12 15.95 -8.39
CA VAL A 678 13.55 15.08 -7.36
C VAL A 678 13.76 15.64 -5.95
N TYR A 679 12.66 15.78 -5.23
CA TYR A 679 12.59 16.25 -3.85
C TYR A 679 11.86 15.22 -2.97
N TYR A 680 12.13 15.30 -1.67
CA TYR A 680 11.53 14.46 -0.66
C TYR A 680 11.02 15.33 0.48
N PHE A 681 9.72 15.30 0.72
CA PHE A 681 9.15 15.80 1.97
C PHE A 681 9.23 14.69 3.01
N VAL A 682 9.96 14.96 4.09
CA VAL A 682 10.16 14.04 5.21
C VAL A 682 9.30 14.49 6.36
N SER A 683 8.51 13.59 6.92
CA SER A 683 7.55 13.84 7.99
C SER A 683 7.64 12.76 9.07
N SER A 684 7.21 13.07 10.29
CA SER A 684 7.16 12.13 11.40
C SER A 684 5.73 12.01 11.90
N SER A 685 5.27 10.79 12.14
CA SER A 685 3.97 10.59 12.77
C SER A 685 3.94 11.09 14.22
N ASN A 686 2.73 11.25 14.76
CA ASN A 686 2.52 11.61 16.17
C ASN A 686 3.06 10.54 17.16
N GLN A 687 3.34 9.32 16.69
CA GLN A 687 3.89 8.23 17.51
C GLN A 687 5.41 8.10 17.41
N TYR A 688 6.02 8.56 16.31
CA TYR A 688 7.43 8.32 15.97
C TYR A 688 8.40 8.69 17.11
N LEU A 689 8.20 9.85 17.74
CA LEU A 689 9.06 10.30 18.85
C LEU A 689 8.61 9.84 20.23
N LYS A 690 7.36 9.40 20.42
CA LYS A 690 6.83 9.07 21.76
C LYS A 690 7.48 7.81 22.33
N LEU A 691 7.98 6.93 21.46
CA LEU A 691 8.51 5.62 21.84
C LEU A 691 10.03 5.68 21.99
N ARG A 692 10.52 5.67 23.23
CA ARG A 692 11.96 5.72 23.57
C ARG A 692 12.73 4.51 23.03
N SER A 693 12.06 3.35 22.97
CA SER A 693 12.60 2.08 22.48
C SER A 693 13.19 2.20 21.07
N HIS A 694 12.66 3.06 20.20
CA HIS A 694 13.12 3.15 18.81
C HIS A 694 14.42 3.96 18.63
N ARG A 695 14.86 4.69 19.66
CA ARG A 695 15.94 5.70 19.52
C ARG A 695 17.33 5.12 19.69
N HIS A 696 17.45 4.04 20.46
CA HIS A 696 18.74 3.50 20.88
C HIS A 696 18.89 2.01 20.57
N ASN A 697 17.81 1.36 20.16
CA ASN A 697 17.72 -0.09 20.07
C ASN A 697 17.13 -0.51 18.72
N THR A 698 17.57 -1.67 18.25
CA THR A 698 16.84 -2.50 17.29
C THR A 698 15.85 -3.40 18.04
N ARG A 699 14.98 -4.12 17.31
CA ARG A 699 14.04 -5.06 17.95
C ARG A 699 14.74 -6.21 18.69
N TYR A 700 16.02 -6.44 18.43
CA TYR A 700 16.83 -7.44 19.12
C TYR A 700 17.30 -6.99 20.51
N ASP A 701 17.21 -5.69 20.82
CA ASP A 701 17.82 -5.11 22.02
C ASP A 701 16.79 -4.75 23.11
N VAL A 702 15.51 -5.05 22.87
CA VAL A 702 14.42 -4.65 23.77
C VAL A 702 13.73 -5.86 24.38
N ASN A 703 13.25 -5.70 25.62
CA ASN A 703 12.44 -6.71 26.29
C ASN A 703 11.05 -6.85 25.65
N THR A 704 10.30 -7.88 26.05
CA THR A 704 8.92 -8.14 25.57
C THR A 704 7.99 -6.92 25.66
N ARG A 705 8.17 -6.04 26.65
CA ARG A 705 7.34 -4.84 26.77
C ARG A 705 7.62 -3.85 25.63
N GLY A 706 8.88 -3.63 25.29
CA GLY A 706 9.28 -2.78 24.16
C GLY A 706 8.94 -3.38 22.78
N LEU A 707 8.85 -4.72 22.69
CA LEU A 707 8.47 -5.40 21.46
C LEU A 707 7.01 -5.16 21.06
N ARG A 708 6.13 -4.83 22.00
CA ARG A 708 4.72 -4.49 21.74
C ARG A 708 4.54 -3.17 21.00
N ASP A 709 5.57 -2.31 21.00
CA ASP A 709 5.53 -1.01 20.36
C ASP A 709 5.47 -1.13 18.82
N PHE A 710 4.79 -0.18 18.17
CA PHE A 710 4.73 -0.07 16.72
C PHE A 710 5.89 0.78 16.20
N TRP A 711 6.88 0.14 15.60
CA TRP A 711 8.16 0.76 15.20
C TRP A 711 8.05 1.42 13.83
N GLN A 712 7.43 2.61 13.83
CA GLN A 712 7.18 3.37 12.62
C GLN A 712 8.45 3.99 12.04
N GLN A 713 8.51 4.06 10.71
CA GLN A 713 9.52 4.81 9.95
C GLN A 713 9.06 6.27 9.74
N LEU A 714 9.99 7.13 9.31
CA LEU A 714 9.62 8.46 8.83
C LEU A 714 8.70 8.35 7.60
N GLY A 715 7.69 9.20 7.53
CA GLY A 715 6.92 9.39 6.31
C GLY A 715 7.78 10.08 5.27
N VAL A 716 7.71 9.62 4.03
CA VAL A 716 8.39 10.25 2.89
C VAL A 716 7.39 10.39 1.75
N THR A 717 7.29 11.60 1.22
CA THR A 717 6.61 11.90 -0.03
C THR A 717 7.66 12.30 -1.04
N GLU A 718 7.76 11.57 -2.14
CA GLU A 718 8.61 11.96 -3.27
C GLU A 718 7.83 12.94 -4.16
N ILE A 719 8.46 14.09 -4.42
CA ILE A 719 7.94 15.20 -5.20
C ILE A 719 8.89 15.34 -6.39
N THR A 720 8.43 14.97 -7.58
CA THR A 720 9.23 15.04 -8.79
C THR A 720 8.68 16.15 -9.68
N ILE A 721 9.47 17.19 -9.89
CA ILE A 721 9.11 18.30 -10.78
C ILE A 721 9.32 17.81 -12.21
N ILE A 722 8.23 17.66 -12.95
CA ILE A 722 8.24 17.21 -14.34
C ILE A 722 8.50 18.40 -15.25
N GLU A 723 7.72 19.46 -15.04
CA GLU A 723 7.84 20.75 -15.70
C GLU A 723 7.64 21.84 -14.64
N PRO A 724 8.59 22.78 -14.49
CA PRO A 724 8.45 23.84 -13.48
C PRO A 724 7.42 24.91 -13.85
N GLY A 725 7.02 25.02 -15.13
CA GLY A 725 6.15 26.08 -15.62
C GLY A 725 6.77 27.48 -15.45
N GLU A 726 5.92 28.50 -15.50
CA GLU A 726 6.32 29.93 -15.35
C GLU A 726 6.30 30.41 -13.90
N LEU A 727 5.80 29.58 -12.98
CA LEU A 727 5.31 30.00 -11.67
C LEU A 727 6.40 30.17 -10.62
N ALA A 728 7.39 29.30 -10.63
CA ALA A 728 8.48 29.35 -9.68
C ALA A 728 9.62 28.41 -10.06
N ASN A 729 10.77 28.61 -9.42
CA ASN A 729 11.83 27.62 -9.48
C ASN A 729 11.38 26.27 -8.85
N PRO A 730 11.97 25.13 -9.24
CA PRO A 730 11.62 23.80 -8.74
C PRO A 730 11.60 23.64 -7.21
N THR A 731 12.46 24.34 -6.48
CA THR A 731 12.53 24.26 -5.01
C THR A 731 11.32 24.93 -4.36
N THR A 732 10.86 26.05 -4.90
CA THR A 732 9.63 26.72 -4.43
C THR A 732 8.39 25.86 -4.66
N LEU A 733 8.30 25.17 -5.80
CA LEU A 733 7.22 24.20 -6.06
C LEU A 733 7.24 23.08 -5.03
N ALA A 734 8.42 22.48 -4.77
CA ALA A 734 8.56 21.44 -3.76
C ALA A 734 8.21 21.94 -2.34
N GLU A 735 8.56 23.19 -2.01
CA GLU A 735 8.14 23.84 -0.76
C GLU A 735 6.62 23.94 -0.65
N GLN A 736 5.95 24.44 -1.69
CA GLN A 736 4.50 24.58 -1.71
C GLN A 736 3.79 23.24 -1.53
N ILE A 737 4.21 22.21 -2.25
CA ILE A 737 3.65 20.85 -2.10
C ILE A 737 3.90 20.31 -0.68
N ALA A 738 5.10 20.49 -0.14
CA ALA A 738 5.42 20.05 1.22
C ALA A 738 4.60 20.78 2.29
N LEU A 739 4.28 22.06 2.10
CA LEU A 739 3.37 22.79 2.99
C LEU A 739 1.97 22.20 2.99
N LEU A 740 1.46 21.81 1.82
CA LEU A 740 0.16 21.13 1.69
C LEU A 740 0.15 19.73 2.32
N CYS A 741 1.30 19.07 2.45
CA CYS A 741 1.42 17.83 3.22
C CYS A 741 1.53 18.11 4.72
N ARG A 742 2.25 19.16 5.11
CA ARG A 742 2.55 19.48 6.52
C ARG A 742 1.36 20.05 7.28
N ASN A 743 0.61 20.95 6.66
CA ASN A 743 -0.50 21.68 7.30
C ASN A 743 -1.80 21.32 6.60
N ALA A 744 -2.32 20.15 6.96
CA ALA A 744 -3.59 19.67 6.45
C ALA A 744 -4.74 20.52 7.02
N PRO A 745 -5.57 21.16 6.18
CA PRO A 745 -6.70 21.94 6.67
C PRO A 745 -7.72 21.13 7.47
N LEU A 746 -7.77 19.82 7.19
CA LEU A 746 -8.88 18.92 7.50
C LEU A 746 -8.50 17.66 8.29
N TRP A 747 -7.22 17.48 8.59
CA TRP A 747 -6.71 16.30 9.28
C TRP A 747 -5.78 16.69 10.41
N GLU A 748 -5.77 15.87 11.46
CA GLU A 748 -4.75 15.95 12.47
C GLU A 748 -3.43 15.37 11.97
N GLY A 749 -2.35 16.12 12.16
CA GLY A 749 -1.00 15.68 11.86
C GLY A 749 -0.58 15.93 10.42
N GLN A 750 0.47 15.22 10.00
CA GLN A 750 1.11 15.42 8.70
C GLN A 750 0.60 14.36 7.71
N LEU A 751 0.29 14.78 6.49
CA LEU A 751 -0.16 13.91 5.42
C LEU A 751 1.03 13.37 4.60
N ARG A 752 0.82 12.21 3.99
CA ARG A 752 1.74 11.64 2.98
C ARG A 752 1.46 12.12 1.56
N LEU A 753 0.26 12.63 1.30
CA LEU A 753 -0.15 13.24 0.04
C LEU A 753 -0.41 14.73 0.29
N PRO A 754 -0.18 15.62 -0.70
CA PRO A 754 -0.60 17.01 -0.56
C PRO A 754 -2.13 17.06 -0.37
N SER A 755 -2.60 17.98 0.49
CA SER A 755 -4.01 18.04 0.93
C SER A 755 -5.06 17.87 -0.19
N PRO A 756 -4.93 18.51 -1.37
CA PRO A 756 -5.88 18.30 -2.46
C PRO A 756 -5.91 16.85 -2.99
N MET A 757 -4.75 16.22 -3.12
CA MET A 757 -4.65 14.83 -3.56
C MET A 757 -5.13 13.87 -2.47
N HIS A 758 -4.91 14.22 -1.20
CA HIS A 758 -5.41 13.45 -0.07
C HIS A 758 -6.94 13.47 0.00
N LEU A 759 -7.58 14.61 -0.33
CA LEU A 759 -9.04 14.68 -0.53
C LEU A 759 -9.50 13.68 -1.59
N GLY A 760 -8.84 13.67 -2.75
CA GLY A 760 -9.15 12.71 -3.82
C GLY A 760 -8.98 11.25 -3.37
N ALA A 761 -7.93 10.95 -2.60
CA ALA A 761 -7.68 9.63 -2.04
C ALA A 761 -8.77 9.19 -1.04
N GLN A 762 -9.26 10.11 -0.20
CA GLN A 762 -10.35 9.82 0.74
C GLN A 762 -11.66 9.54 0.00
N ILE A 763 -12.03 10.38 -0.97
CA ILE A 763 -13.22 10.18 -1.81
C ILE A 763 -13.19 8.81 -2.50
N ALA A 764 -12.04 8.45 -3.08
CA ALA A 764 -11.83 7.16 -3.72
C ALA A 764 -11.94 5.99 -2.72
N SER A 765 -11.31 6.12 -1.54
CA SER A 765 -11.35 5.09 -0.49
C SER A 765 -12.78 4.79 -0.02
N ASP A 766 -13.63 5.82 0.05
CA ASP A 766 -15.00 5.70 0.52
C ASP A 766 -16.01 5.36 -0.59
N HIS A 767 -15.56 5.29 -1.85
CA HIS A 767 -16.42 4.91 -2.97
C HIS A 767 -17.03 3.51 -2.74
N PRO A 768 -18.36 3.33 -2.89
CA PRO A 768 -19.03 2.05 -2.58
C PRO A 768 -18.38 0.83 -3.22
N SER A 769 -18.02 0.88 -4.50
CA SER A 769 -17.38 -0.25 -5.20
C SER A 769 -15.95 -0.54 -4.72
N VAL A 770 -15.21 0.47 -4.25
CA VAL A 770 -13.87 0.30 -3.69
C VAL A 770 -13.97 -0.34 -2.31
N GLU A 771 -14.89 0.14 -1.48
CA GLU A 771 -15.11 -0.39 -0.14
C GLU A 771 -15.65 -1.82 -0.17
N MET A 772 -16.62 -2.13 -1.05
CA MET A 772 -17.11 -3.49 -1.28
C MET A 772 -15.96 -4.43 -1.65
N LYS A 773 -15.08 -4.02 -2.56
CA LYS A 773 -13.92 -4.81 -2.95
C LYS A 773 -12.97 -5.00 -1.77
N ARG A 774 -12.67 -3.94 -1.02
CA ARG A 774 -11.81 -4.01 0.16
C ARG A 774 -12.38 -4.96 1.21
N LYS A 775 -13.70 -4.93 1.43
CA LYS A 775 -14.41 -5.88 2.29
C LYS A 775 -14.34 -7.29 1.72
N ALA A 776 -14.54 -7.49 0.42
CA ALA A 776 -14.42 -8.80 -0.22
C ALA A 776 -13.00 -9.37 -0.11
N ASP A 777 -11.98 -8.53 -0.23
CA ASP A 777 -10.58 -8.89 -0.07
C ASP A 777 -10.24 -9.18 1.40
N ALA A 778 -10.79 -8.39 2.33
CA ALA A 778 -10.70 -8.62 3.77
C ALA A 778 -11.41 -9.91 4.19
N ASN A 779 -12.62 -10.20 3.71
CA ASN A 779 -13.35 -11.45 3.95
C ASN A 779 -12.67 -12.64 3.27
N ARG A 780 -12.01 -12.44 2.12
CA ARG A 780 -11.14 -13.46 1.52
C ARG A 780 -9.85 -13.66 2.31
N ALA A 781 -9.40 -12.67 3.08
CA ALA A 781 -8.21 -12.74 3.93
C ALA A 781 -8.50 -13.27 5.35
N ALA A 782 -9.67 -12.97 5.91
CA ALA A 782 -10.26 -13.58 7.09
C ALA A 782 -10.64 -15.04 6.78
#